data_AF-A0A8H8UDV4-F1
#
_entry.id   AF-A0A8H8UDV4-F1
#
_cell.length_a   1.000
_cell.length_b   1.000
_cell.length_c   1.000
_cell.angle_alpha   90.00
_cell.angle_beta   90.00
_cell.angle_gamma   90.00
#
_symmetry.space_group_name_H-M   'P 1'
#
loop_
_entity.id
_entity.type
_entity.pdbx_description
1 polymer ?
#
loop_
_entity_poly.entity_id
_entity_poly.type
_entity_poly.pdbx_seq_one_letter_code
_entity_poly.pdbx_strand_id
1 'polypeptide(L)'
;MPSSSATRDKSPLAVLLDPRRSGPKLEQDVRLEDYLNDKIQTSTDFGNLKVLIENIDLQKQQLEKQLRDAKSKLQEARQSSAHYNSSMLEQTQEFQRQQASVQKRLMIVTNAHTPEEATNRLRGPLEKLRKVELANSYVEMLQEVEDLANEARSHLPAHPKEALRPYIHLKELVVNLVELQGPAEEAAPHLVTHVQNTTKRLWVDMKRIMTDEFEAILRISNWPEEAPELTREWSDCFERLLDLQSPEILAAREPIVLLPMEVLCRNFVLQFRYHFFGARDTAQTKHLGTYFFEWFLGTIETWEPFLRENVTPVLAAHFRGSKLAGNSLHVNSIAAFITAMLPVVKEKVDSLLLEISNEPHNLSKFIHQLMLFDDSVRSRFDYDGGNIDCGWKGLLWDVLDTWFDRWSQIEKDFALERYREIIQSEDSGQIDYDSAISGKTKTTHGATKVADLIQSVTEQYNKLRRFSHKIRFLINIQAEILDQYLGRLADSLERYMSVTTTVGRTLHGVTKEERARLEGIGGLESLCKVYGSADHIISKLKESINDEFFVDLWEVLQERAKVTSTTDALVGSMSYNEVKGCTSDAVGSREEGSVFDVTIAAYQRLANRTESLITQAIKYSLPNSFKAYLTKPEWTTIGEVPISPSIAITAELDQPLQTLKENSIFLRDTISYAAYRRIWRECFDTLQDLLFQEVLLKQTFTTLGAARLMGDIDAIQSIVDSTSRGAGSALSMPKLKDGVTLLNVPLEAAEGSMSLKEVYEKLYSATQSDEVFEQLGLTRLTSLEARKIMQNRIEAVASWTEEPDF
;
A
#
# COMPACT_ATOMS: atom_id res chain seq x y z
N MET A 1 21.89 -44.56 -11.52
CA MET A 1 22.36 -45.40 -12.64
C MET A 1 23.30 -46.47 -12.07
N PRO A 2 23.26 -47.71 -12.58
CA PRO A 2 23.00 -48.90 -11.77
C PRO A 2 24.23 -49.74 -11.35
N SER A 3 23.93 -50.61 -10.39
CA SER A 3 24.54 -51.89 -9.97
C SER A 3 25.38 -52.69 -10.99
N SER A 4 26.43 -53.38 -10.49
CA SER A 4 26.55 -54.86 -10.44
C SER A 4 27.97 -55.24 -9.99
N SER A 5 28.23 -55.84 -8.83
CA SER A 5 28.27 -57.29 -8.53
C SER A 5 28.92 -58.21 -9.60
N ALA A 6 30.02 -58.88 -9.21
CA ALA A 6 30.41 -60.29 -9.44
C ALA A 6 31.95 -60.41 -9.63
N THR A 7 32.77 -60.81 -8.65
CA THR A 7 33.11 -62.17 -8.16
C THR A 7 33.54 -63.24 -9.18
N ARG A 8 34.79 -63.72 -8.98
CA ARG A 8 35.39 -65.06 -9.27
C ARG A 8 35.64 -65.39 -10.76
N ASP A 9 36.77 -65.98 -11.17
CA ASP A 9 37.38 -67.20 -10.63
C ASP A 9 38.88 -67.40 -11.00
N LYS A 10 39.52 -68.17 -10.12
CA LYS A 10 40.74 -69.03 -10.13
C LYS A 10 41.75 -69.08 -11.31
N SER A 11 43.03 -68.89 -10.93
CA SER A 11 44.28 -69.68 -11.12
C SER A 11 44.44 -70.66 -12.30
N PRO A 12 45.70 -70.82 -12.78
CA PRO A 12 46.27 -72.16 -12.73
C PRO A 12 47.68 -72.25 -12.14
N LEU A 13 47.89 -73.43 -11.55
CA LEU A 13 49.08 -74.05 -10.98
C LEU A 13 50.13 -74.46 -12.02
N ALA A 14 51.31 -74.79 -11.46
CA ALA A 14 52.35 -75.71 -11.94
C ALA A 14 53.42 -75.08 -12.87
N VAL A 15 54.71 -75.38 -12.76
CA VAL A 15 55.37 -76.67 -12.55
C VAL A 15 56.75 -76.47 -11.90
N LEU A 16 57.13 -77.37 -10.99
CA LEU A 16 58.49 -77.60 -10.48
C LEU A 16 59.43 -78.10 -11.60
N LEU A 17 60.56 -77.43 -11.84
CA LEU A 17 61.69 -78.02 -12.55
C LEU A 17 62.97 -77.85 -11.72
N ASP A 18 63.44 -78.99 -11.24
CA ASP A 18 64.64 -79.25 -10.44
C ASP A 18 65.92 -79.19 -11.33
N PRO A 19 67.10 -78.87 -10.77
CA PRO A 19 68.28 -78.42 -11.48
C PRO A 19 69.19 -79.58 -11.92
N ARG A 20 70.02 -79.31 -12.93
CA ARG A 20 71.16 -80.12 -13.41
C ARG A 20 70.85 -81.26 -14.39
N ARG A 21 70.35 -80.91 -15.58
CA ARG A 21 70.69 -81.63 -16.81
C ARG A 21 71.51 -80.74 -17.74
N SER A 22 72.79 -81.12 -17.87
CA SER A 22 73.63 -81.14 -19.09
C SER A 22 73.30 -80.16 -20.22
N GLY A 23 74.20 -79.20 -20.45
CA GLY A 23 74.08 -78.21 -21.52
C GLY A 23 74.47 -78.69 -22.92
N PRO A 24 74.50 -77.79 -23.90
CA PRO A 24 75.33 -77.89 -25.08
C PRO A 24 76.32 -76.74 -25.23
N LYS A 25 77.38 -77.04 -25.99
CA LYS A 25 78.53 -76.22 -26.38
C LYS A 25 78.09 -74.98 -27.18
N LEU A 26 78.73 -73.83 -26.97
CA LEU A 26 79.09 -72.94 -28.10
C LEU A 26 80.20 -73.72 -28.85
N GLU A 27 79.98 -74.35 -30.01
CA GLU A 27 79.62 -73.70 -31.28
C GLU A 27 80.36 -72.37 -31.40
N GLN A 28 81.61 -72.48 -31.90
CA GLN A 28 82.30 -71.36 -32.52
C GLN A 28 81.36 -70.87 -33.63
N ASP A 29 80.66 -69.80 -33.29
CA ASP A 29 79.47 -69.34 -33.98
C ASP A 29 79.89 -68.77 -35.34
N VAL A 30 79.57 -69.58 -36.36
CA VAL A 30 79.57 -69.36 -37.81
C VAL A 30 79.26 -67.91 -38.20
N ARG A 31 78.53 -67.17 -37.35
CA ARG A 31 78.32 -65.72 -37.44
C ARG A 31 79.58 -64.89 -37.66
N LEU A 32 80.72 -65.25 -37.06
CA LEU A 32 81.96 -64.50 -37.28
C LEU A 32 82.51 -64.75 -38.68
N GLU A 33 82.48 -66.00 -39.16
CA GLU A 33 82.87 -66.36 -40.52
C GLU A 33 81.92 -65.74 -41.56
N ASP A 34 80.61 -65.81 -41.33
CA ASP A 34 79.60 -65.18 -42.20
C ASP A 34 79.74 -63.66 -42.24
N TYR A 35 80.01 -63.02 -41.10
CA TYR A 35 80.22 -61.57 -41.03
C TYR A 35 81.49 -61.15 -41.75
N LEU A 36 82.58 -61.92 -41.62
CA LEU A 36 83.83 -61.65 -42.32
C LEU A 36 83.70 -61.88 -43.83
N ASN A 37 82.95 -62.91 -44.25
CA ASN A 37 82.63 -63.16 -45.66
C ASN A 37 81.67 -62.11 -46.26
N ASP A 38 80.73 -61.55 -45.47
CA ASP A 38 79.84 -60.46 -45.92
C ASP A 38 80.61 -59.14 -46.11
N LYS A 39 81.58 -58.85 -45.21
CA LYS A 39 82.29 -57.56 -45.20
C LYS A 39 83.56 -57.51 -46.04
N ILE A 40 84.07 -58.64 -46.50
CA ILE A 40 85.29 -58.73 -47.31
C ILE A 40 84.97 -59.56 -48.56
N GLN A 41 84.48 -58.91 -49.62
CA GLN A 41 84.06 -59.58 -50.86
C GLN A 41 85.02 -59.31 -52.04
N THR A 42 85.77 -58.21 -52.01
CA THR A 42 86.67 -57.81 -53.10
C THR A 42 88.02 -57.28 -52.60
N SER A 43 89.04 -57.29 -53.48
CA SER A 43 90.38 -56.77 -53.18
C SER A 43 90.40 -55.28 -52.75
N THR A 44 89.38 -54.51 -53.12
CA THR A 44 89.19 -53.11 -52.73
C THR A 44 88.70 -52.94 -51.28
N ASP A 45 88.15 -53.99 -50.66
CA ASP A 45 87.59 -53.92 -49.30
C ASP A 45 88.66 -53.99 -48.19
N PHE A 46 89.90 -54.36 -48.54
CA PHE A 46 91.05 -54.28 -47.63
C PHE A 46 91.39 -52.84 -47.20
N GLY A 47 90.94 -51.83 -47.95
CA GLY A 47 91.07 -50.42 -47.57
C GLY A 47 90.26 -50.06 -46.31
N ASN A 48 89.19 -50.80 -45.99
CA ASN A 48 88.28 -50.53 -44.88
C ASN A 48 88.59 -51.36 -43.61
N LEU A 49 89.66 -52.17 -43.61
CA LEU A 49 89.99 -53.08 -42.50
C LEU A 49 90.21 -52.33 -41.16
N LYS A 50 90.82 -51.14 -41.23
CA LYS A 50 91.11 -50.32 -40.04
C LYS A 50 89.84 -49.83 -39.34
N VAL A 51 88.82 -49.44 -40.12
CA VAL A 51 87.51 -49.01 -39.61
C VAL A 51 86.73 -50.18 -39.00
N LEU A 52 86.86 -51.39 -39.58
CA LEU A 52 86.21 -52.58 -39.04
C LEU A 52 86.81 -53.00 -37.69
N ILE A 53 88.14 -52.95 -37.55
CA ILE A 53 88.84 -53.23 -36.29
C ILE A 53 88.45 -52.21 -35.22
N GLU A 54 88.42 -50.92 -35.55
CA GLU A 54 87.99 -49.87 -34.62
C GLU A 54 86.54 -50.07 -34.14
N ASN A 55 85.62 -50.47 -35.02
CA ASN A 55 84.24 -50.79 -34.65
C ASN A 55 84.12 -52.03 -33.76
N ILE A 56 84.90 -53.08 -34.03
CA ILE A 56 84.92 -54.30 -33.19
C ILE A 56 85.48 -53.99 -31.80
N ASP A 57 86.54 -53.19 -31.70
CA ASP A 57 87.08 -52.77 -30.41
C ASP A 57 86.09 -51.90 -29.64
N LEU A 58 85.38 -51.00 -30.32
CA LEU A 58 84.32 -50.20 -29.71
C LEU A 58 83.17 -51.08 -29.18
N GLN A 59 82.73 -52.07 -29.95
CA GLN A 59 81.69 -53.03 -29.52
C GLN A 59 82.17 -53.89 -28.35
N LYS A 60 83.42 -54.35 -28.36
CA LYS A 60 84.00 -55.12 -27.26
C LYS A 60 84.03 -54.30 -25.97
N GLN A 61 84.45 -53.03 -26.03
CA GLN A 61 84.46 -52.14 -24.88
C GLN A 61 83.04 -51.88 -24.34
N GLN A 62 82.05 -51.72 -25.21
CA GLN A 62 80.65 -51.58 -24.81
C GLN A 62 80.10 -52.83 -24.10
N LEU A 63 80.37 -54.02 -24.65
CA LEU A 63 79.96 -55.29 -24.05
C LEU A 63 80.64 -55.52 -22.69
N GLU A 64 81.93 -55.21 -22.56
CA GLU A 64 82.66 -55.30 -21.28
C GLU A 64 82.12 -54.33 -20.24
N LYS A 65 81.66 -53.14 -20.66
CA LYS A 65 80.99 -52.18 -19.76
C LYS A 65 79.62 -52.70 -19.33
N GLN A 66 78.81 -53.19 -20.27
CA GLN A 66 77.48 -53.75 -19.97
C GLN A 66 77.57 -54.96 -19.03
N LEU A 67 78.57 -55.83 -19.21
CA LEU A 67 78.76 -57.01 -18.36
C LEU A 67 79.21 -56.64 -16.95
N ARG A 68 80.01 -55.57 -16.79
CA ARG A 68 80.35 -55.02 -15.47
C ARG A 68 79.14 -54.42 -14.77
N ASP A 69 78.34 -53.62 -15.47
CA ASP A 69 77.11 -53.03 -14.91
C ASP A 69 76.10 -54.11 -14.52
N ALA A 70 75.91 -55.13 -15.36
CA ALA A 70 75.01 -56.24 -15.05
C ALA A 70 75.45 -57.03 -13.81
N LYS A 71 76.76 -57.27 -13.65
CA LYS A 71 77.30 -57.92 -12.45
C LYS A 71 77.11 -57.06 -11.20
N SER A 72 77.33 -55.75 -11.29
CA SER A 72 77.11 -54.82 -10.17
C SER A 72 75.65 -54.80 -9.75
N LYS A 73 74.72 -54.66 -10.70
CA LYS A 73 73.27 -54.63 -10.42
C LYS A 73 72.76 -55.95 -9.85
N LEU A 74 73.28 -57.10 -10.30
CA LEU A 74 72.94 -58.40 -9.72
C LEU A 74 73.42 -58.52 -8.27
N GLN A 75 74.60 -57.99 -7.96
CA GLN A 75 75.15 -58.01 -6.61
C GLN A 75 74.37 -57.09 -5.66
N GLU A 76 74.01 -55.88 -6.09
CA GLU A 76 73.12 -54.99 -5.34
C GLU A 76 71.76 -55.65 -5.09
N ALA A 77 71.12 -56.20 -6.13
CA ALA A 77 69.81 -56.85 -5.98
C ALA A 77 69.85 -58.03 -4.99
N ARG A 78 70.92 -58.83 -5.00
CA ARG A 78 71.11 -59.91 -4.01
C ARG A 78 71.32 -59.40 -2.60
N GLN A 79 72.10 -58.34 -2.41
CA GLN A 79 72.31 -57.74 -1.09
C GLN A 79 71.03 -57.10 -0.56
N SER A 80 70.30 -56.34 -1.37
CA SER A 80 69.02 -55.74 -0.99
C SER A 80 67.96 -56.80 -0.64
N SER A 81 67.87 -57.90 -1.40
CA SER A 81 66.94 -58.99 -1.12
C SER A 81 67.28 -59.73 0.18
N ALA A 82 68.58 -59.99 0.44
CA ALA A 82 69.01 -60.59 1.69
C ALA A 82 68.71 -59.69 2.89
N HIS A 83 68.93 -58.37 2.75
CA HIS A 83 68.69 -57.41 3.81
C HIS A 83 67.20 -57.21 4.11
N TYR A 84 66.36 -57.22 3.07
CA TYR A 84 64.91 -57.19 3.23
C TYR A 84 64.39 -58.44 3.96
N ASN A 85 64.86 -59.62 3.57
CA ASN A 85 64.47 -60.88 4.23
C ASN A 85 64.92 -60.93 5.70
N SER A 86 66.12 -60.44 6.03
CA SER A 86 66.58 -60.39 7.42
C SER A 86 65.74 -59.41 8.25
N SER A 87 65.47 -58.21 7.71
CA SER A 87 64.65 -57.21 8.39
C SER A 87 63.20 -57.68 8.59
N MET A 88 62.62 -58.38 7.62
CA MET A 88 61.26 -58.92 7.75
C MET A 88 61.21 -60.03 8.81
N LEU A 89 62.24 -60.87 8.89
CA LEU A 89 62.32 -61.93 9.91
C LEU A 89 62.45 -61.35 11.32
N GLU A 90 63.28 -60.31 11.50
CA GLU A 90 63.40 -59.59 12.77
C GLU A 90 62.09 -58.94 13.19
N GLN A 91 61.39 -58.25 12.28
CA GLN A 91 60.08 -57.66 12.57
C GLN A 91 59.04 -58.71 12.95
N THR A 92 59.06 -59.87 12.29
CA THR A 92 58.14 -60.97 12.59
C THR A 92 58.43 -61.58 13.97
N GLN A 93 59.71 -61.76 14.32
CA GLN A 93 60.12 -62.25 15.63
C GLN A 93 59.78 -61.25 16.74
N GLU A 94 59.99 -59.96 16.51
CA GLU A 94 59.65 -58.91 17.47
C GLU A 94 58.14 -58.83 17.70
N PHE A 95 57.34 -58.91 16.63
CA PHE A 95 55.88 -58.97 16.75
C PHE A 95 55.42 -60.19 17.55
N GLN A 96 55.99 -61.37 17.30
CA GLN A 96 55.68 -62.59 18.06
C GLN A 96 56.07 -62.44 19.55
N ARG A 97 57.19 -61.79 19.85
CA ARG A 97 57.61 -61.48 21.23
C ARG A 97 56.63 -60.54 21.92
N GLN A 98 56.20 -59.48 21.25
CA GLN A 98 55.24 -58.53 21.80
C GLN A 98 53.87 -59.18 22.03
N GLN A 99 53.41 -60.01 21.09
CA GLN A 99 52.17 -60.76 21.22
C GLN A 99 52.22 -61.74 22.42
N ALA A 100 53.31 -62.50 22.55
CA ALA A 100 53.50 -63.40 23.69
C ALA A 100 53.60 -62.63 25.03
N SER A 101 54.25 -61.47 25.04
CA SER A 101 54.35 -60.59 26.21
C SER A 101 53.01 -60.02 26.64
N VAL A 102 52.18 -59.58 25.69
CA VAL A 102 50.81 -59.11 25.94
C VAL A 102 49.96 -60.27 26.45
N GLN A 103 50.03 -61.44 25.82
CA GLN A 103 49.27 -62.62 26.24
C GLN A 103 49.66 -63.09 27.64
N LYS A 104 50.95 -63.05 27.99
CA LYS A 104 51.45 -63.38 29.34
C LYS A 104 50.96 -62.38 30.38
N ARG A 105 51.00 -61.06 30.09
CA ARG A 105 50.47 -60.02 30.97
C ARG A 105 48.95 -60.14 31.15
N LEU A 106 48.23 -60.43 30.08
CA LEU A 106 46.79 -60.64 30.09
C LEU A 106 46.41 -61.84 30.97
N MET A 107 47.16 -62.94 30.85
CA MET A 107 46.96 -64.16 31.65
C MET A 107 47.25 -63.92 33.15
N ILE A 108 48.29 -63.14 33.48
CA ILE A 108 48.65 -62.79 34.87
C ILE A 108 47.57 -61.91 35.52
N VAL A 109 47.06 -60.91 34.81
CA VAL A 109 46.11 -59.93 35.38
C VAL A 109 44.69 -60.48 35.50
N THR A 110 44.28 -61.38 34.60
CA THR A 110 42.88 -61.84 34.53
C THR A 110 42.65 -63.30 34.92
N ASN A 111 43.71 -64.10 35.15
CA ASN A 111 43.65 -65.57 35.32
C ASN A 111 42.75 -66.25 34.27
N ALA A 112 42.79 -65.76 33.03
CA ALA A 112 42.01 -66.25 31.89
C ALA A 112 42.95 -66.85 30.85
N HIS A 113 42.54 -67.98 30.24
CA HIS A 113 43.40 -68.73 29.31
C HIS A 113 43.20 -68.30 27.85
N THR A 114 42.19 -67.47 27.57
CA THR A 114 41.93 -66.92 26.24
C THR A 114 41.78 -65.39 26.27
N PRO A 115 42.11 -64.69 25.17
CA PRO A 115 41.88 -63.25 25.05
C PRO A 115 40.40 -62.85 25.20
N GLU A 116 39.48 -63.71 24.80
CA GLU A 116 38.03 -63.50 24.93
C GLU A 116 37.55 -63.57 26.40
N GLU A 117 38.06 -64.52 27.19
CA GLU A 117 37.74 -64.58 28.62
C GLU A 117 38.31 -63.38 29.39
N ALA A 118 39.52 -62.94 29.04
CA ALA A 118 40.15 -61.77 29.64
C ALA A 118 39.38 -60.48 29.31
N THR A 119 38.95 -60.29 28.05
CA THR A 119 38.13 -59.14 27.65
C THR A 119 36.75 -59.17 28.31
N ASN A 120 36.11 -60.33 28.44
CA ASN A 120 34.84 -60.45 29.18
C ASN A 120 35.00 -60.14 30.68
N ARG A 121 36.10 -60.56 31.32
CA ARG A 121 36.38 -60.24 32.73
C ARG A 121 36.75 -58.79 32.96
N LEU A 122 37.50 -58.17 32.04
CA LEU A 122 37.89 -56.76 32.13
C LEU A 122 36.78 -55.80 31.74
N ARG A 123 35.76 -56.24 30.98
CA ARG A 123 34.61 -55.42 30.59
C ARG A 123 33.95 -54.75 31.80
N GLY A 124 33.61 -55.52 32.84
CA GLY A 124 32.96 -54.98 34.05
C GLY A 124 33.80 -53.92 34.80
N PRO A 125 35.08 -54.20 35.14
CA PRO A 125 35.98 -53.21 35.73
C PRO A 125 36.26 -51.99 34.85
N LEU A 126 36.44 -52.16 33.53
CA LEU A 126 36.63 -51.05 32.60
C LEU A 126 35.37 -50.18 32.46
N GLU A 127 34.18 -50.79 32.47
CA GLU A 127 32.92 -50.06 32.53
C GLU A 127 32.77 -49.29 33.85
N LYS A 128 33.20 -49.87 34.98
CA LYS A 128 33.24 -49.15 36.27
C LYS A 128 34.24 -47.99 36.24
N LEU A 129 35.44 -48.19 35.71
CA LEU A 129 36.44 -47.15 35.55
C LEU A 129 35.90 -46.02 34.67
N ARG A 130 35.32 -46.34 33.51
CA ARG A 130 34.67 -45.37 32.62
C ARG A 130 33.54 -44.60 33.30
N LYS A 131 32.72 -45.27 34.13
CA LYS A 131 31.67 -44.61 34.92
C LYS A 131 32.24 -43.65 35.96
N VAL A 132 33.35 -44.02 36.61
CA VAL A 132 34.05 -43.15 37.57
C VAL A 132 34.71 -41.96 36.87
N GLU A 133 35.36 -42.17 35.73
CA GLU A 133 35.94 -41.10 34.91
C GLU A 133 34.87 -40.14 34.42
N LEU A 134 33.74 -40.65 33.92
CA LEU A 134 32.60 -39.83 33.50
C LEU A 134 32.00 -39.05 34.69
N ALA A 135 31.85 -39.68 35.85
CA ALA A 135 31.37 -39.01 37.05
C ALA A 135 32.36 -37.93 37.54
N ASN A 136 33.67 -38.17 37.43
CA ASN A 136 34.69 -37.19 37.77
C ASN A 136 34.63 -35.98 36.83
N SER A 137 34.62 -36.20 35.51
CA SER A 137 34.49 -35.12 34.53
C SER A 137 33.16 -34.35 34.65
N TYR A 138 32.08 -35.04 35.04
CA TYR A 138 30.80 -34.40 35.33
C TYR A 138 30.90 -33.46 36.54
N VAL A 139 31.54 -33.91 37.63
CA VAL A 139 31.73 -33.09 38.84
C VAL A 139 32.70 -31.93 38.58
N GLU A 140 33.78 -32.16 37.83
CA GLU A 140 34.71 -31.11 37.40
C GLU A 140 33.98 -30.03 36.59
N MET A 141 33.09 -30.41 35.67
CA MET A 141 32.29 -29.45 34.91
C MET A 141 31.31 -28.67 35.81
N LEU A 142 30.68 -29.31 36.79
CA LEU A 142 29.85 -28.59 37.77
C LEU A 142 30.67 -27.59 38.60
N GLN A 143 31.88 -27.99 39.00
CA GLN A 143 32.78 -27.13 39.76
C GLN A 143 33.23 -25.93 38.92
N GLU A 144 33.66 -26.15 37.67
CA GLU A 144 34.05 -25.08 36.75
C GLU A 144 32.92 -24.07 36.53
N VAL A 145 31.68 -24.56 36.37
CA VAL A 145 30.50 -23.70 36.20
C VAL A 145 30.25 -22.83 37.43
N GLU A 146 30.39 -23.40 38.63
CA GLU A 146 30.24 -22.67 39.89
C GLU A 146 31.41 -21.69 40.12
N ASP A 147 32.63 -22.06 39.77
CA ASP A 147 33.83 -21.22 39.86
C ASP A 147 33.69 -20.00 38.96
N LEU A 148 33.29 -20.17 37.69
CA LEU A 148 33.02 -19.07 36.76
C LEU A 148 31.89 -18.16 37.26
N ALA A 149 30.84 -18.74 37.85
CA ALA A 149 29.75 -17.95 38.41
C ALA A 149 30.21 -17.12 39.61
N ASN A 150 31.07 -17.67 40.46
CA ASN A 150 31.61 -16.97 41.62
C ASN A 150 32.66 -15.92 41.23
N GLU A 151 33.49 -16.21 40.23
CA GLU A 151 34.43 -15.26 39.63
C GLU A 151 33.68 -14.03 39.08
N ALA A 152 32.62 -14.24 38.29
CA ALA A 152 31.78 -13.16 37.79
C ALA A 152 31.21 -12.27 38.91
N ARG A 153 30.72 -12.88 39.99
CA ARG A 153 30.19 -12.14 41.15
C ARG A 153 31.27 -11.34 41.87
N SER A 154 32.48 -11.88 42.00
CA SER A 154 33.58 -11.25 42.74
C SER A 154 34.05 -9.92 42.14
N HIS A 155 33.83 -9.73 40.83
CA HIS A 155 34.13 -8.48 40.14
C HIS A 155 33.09 -7.38 40.35
N LEU A 156 31.89 -7.72 40.82
CA LEU A 156 30.81 -6.75 41.01
C LEU A 156 30.80 -6.17 42.44
N PRO A 157 30.48 -4.87 42.59
CA PRO A 157 30.04 -3.94 41.54
C PRO A 157 31.16 -3.15 40.84
N ALA A 158 32.41 -3.28 41.27
CA ALA A 158 33.51 -2.38 40.87
C ALA A 158 33.89 -2.48 39.37
N HIS A 159 33.89 -3.69 38.80
CA HIS A 159 34.45 -3.97 37.47
C HIS A 159 33.48 -4.81 36.61
N PRO A 160 32.35 -4.23 36.13
CA PRO A 160 31.34 -4.97 35.36
C PRO A 160 31.87 -5.55 34.05
N LYS A 161 32.81 -4.88 33.38
CA LYS A 161 33.48 -5.39 32.17
C LYS A 161 34.27 -6.68 32.43
N GLU A 162 34.91 -6.80 33.60
CA GLU A 162 35.62 -8.02 33.98
C GLU A 162 34.62 -9.13 34.37
N ALA A 163 33.52 -8.79 35.06
CA ALA A 163 32.44 -9.74 35.37
C ALA A 163 31.79 -10.36 34.12
N LEU A 164 31.75 -9.62 33.00
CA LEU A 164 31.21 -10.12 31.74
C LEU A 164 32.05 -11.24 31.11
N ARG A 165 33.35 -11.33 31.37
CA ARG A 165 34.22 -12.35 30.77
C ARG A 165 33.85 -13.78 31.18
N PRO A 166 33.81 -14.14 32.49
CA PRO A 166 33.37 -15.46 32.92
C PRO A 166 31.89 -15.72 32.58
N TYR A 167 31.05 -14.69 32.58
CA TYR A 167 29.64 -14.82 32.14
C TYR A 167 29.52 -15.20 30.65
N ILE A 168 30.27 -14.54 29.76
CA ILE A 168 30.30 -14.86 28.33
C ILE A 168 30.82 -16.29 28.15
N HIS A 169 31.85 -16.69 28.89
CA HIS A 169 32.38 -18.05 28.84
C HIS A 169 31.33 -19.10 29.23
N LEU A 170 30.55 -18.86 30.29
CA LEU A 170 29.42 -19.71 30.65
C LEU A 170 28.36 -19.77 29.54
N LYS A 171 28.09 -18.66 28.87
CA LYS A 171 27.13 -18.61 27.75
C LYS A 171 27.62 -19.42 26.55
N GLU A 172 28.91 -19.34 26.22
CA GLU A 172 29.55 -20.15 25.18
C GLU A 172 29.49 -21.64 25.54
N LEU A 173 29.77 -21.98 26.80
CA LEU A 173 29.66 -23.35 27.31
C LEU A 173 28.24 -23.90 27.14
N VAL A 174 27.20 -23.11 27.46
CA VAL A 174 25.80 -23.49 27.22
C VAL A 174 25.54 -23.82 25.76
N VAL A 175 25.99 -22.97 24.83
CA VAL A 175 25.80 -23.19 23.39
C VAL A 175 26.48 -24.48 22.95
N ASN A 176 27.75 -24.66 23.32
CA ASN A 176 28.53 -25.86 22.98
C ASN A 176 27.89 -27.15 23.55
N LEU A 177 27.43 -27.13 24.80
CA LEU A 177 26.79 -28.29 25.43
C LEU A 177 25.48 -28.67 24.75
N VAL A 178 24.68 -27.69 24.31
CA VAL A 178 23.43 -27.94 23.56
C VAL A 178 23.72 -28.52 22.18
N GLU A 179 24.73 -28.00 21.47
CA GLU A 179 25.13 -28.52 20.16
C GLU A 179 25.64 -29.97 20.24
N LEU A 180 26.39 -30.30 21.29
CA LEU A 180 26.94 -31.65 21.52
C LEU A 180 25.87 -32.66 22.00
N GLN A 181 24.74 -32.20 22.52
CA GLN A 181 23.67 -33.05 23.03
C GLN A 181 22.95 -33.84 21.92
N GLY A 182 22.83 -33.27 20.72
CA GLY A 182 22.19 -33.93 19.57
C GLY A 182 22.93 -35.20 19.10
N PRO A 183 24.23 -35.12 18.76
CA PRO A 183 25.06 -36.28 18.41
C PRO A 183 25.20 -37.33 19.53
N ALA A 184 24.89 -36.96 20.78
CA ALA A 184 25.00 -37.80 21.97
C ALA A 184 23.67 -38.40 22.44
N GLU A 185 22.63 -38.45 21.58
CA GLU A 185 21.30 -39.02 21.92
C GLU A 185 20.69 -38.40 23.19
N GLU A 186 20.80 -37.08 23.35
CA GLU A 186 20.28 -36.35 24.51
C GLU A 186 20.93 -36.70 25.86
N ALA A 187 22.15 -37.22 25.85
CA ALA A 187 22.89 -37.55 27.07
C ALA A 187 23.10 -36.33 28.00
N ALA A 188 23.14 -36.61 29.31
CA ALA A 188 23.37 -35.63 30.39
C ALA A 188 22.42 -34.40 30.41
N PRO A 189 21.09 -34.58 30.27
CA PRO A 189 20.15 -33.45 30.18
C PRO A 189 20.14 -32.57 31.45
N HIS A 190 20.40 -33.17 32.61
CA HIS A 190 20.48 -32.45 33.88
C HIS A 190 21.69 -31.51 33.97
N LEU A 191 22.82 -31.87 33.34
CA LEU A 191 24.01 -31.02 33.30
C LEU A 191 23.73 -29.79 32.43
N VAL A 192 23.26 -30.01 31.21
CA VAL A 192 22.88 -28.93 30.28
C VAL A 192 21.88 -27.98 30.93
N THR A 193 20.82 -28.54 31.54
CA THR A 193 19.81 -27.76 32.27
C THR A 193 20.42 -26.99 33.44
N HIS A 194 21.35 -27.60 34.20
CA HIS A 194 22.02 -26.96 35.31
C HIS A 194 22.87 -25.77 34.83
N VAL A 195 23.72 -25.96 33.82
CA VAL A 195 24.55 -24.87 33.28
C VAL A 195 23.66 -23.74 32.75
N GLN A 196 22.63 -24.06 31.97
CA GLN A 196 21.66 -23.06 31.47
C GLN A 196 21.01 -22.26 32.61
N ASN A 197 20.54 -22.93 33.66
CA ASN A 197 19.89 -22.28 34.80
C ASN A 197 20.88 -21.45 35.61
N THR A 198 22.10 -21.94 35.81
CA THR A 198 23.16 -21.20 36.50
C THR A 198 23.54 -19.94 35.72
N THR A 199 23.74 -20.01 34.40
CA THR A 199 24.01 -18.85 33.55
C THR A 199 22.86 -17.82 33.59
N LYS A 200 21.60 -18.28 33.48
CA LYS A 200 20.41 -17.41 33.56
C LYS A 200 20.32 -16.71 34.92
N ARG A 201 20.47 -17.47 36.01
CA ARG A 201 20.44 -16.95 37.38
C ARG A 201 21.57 -15.96 37.63
N LEU A 202 22.78 -16.28 37.15
CA LEU A 202 23.94 -15.39 37.26
C LEU A 202 23.65 -14.05 36.58
N TRP A 203 23.11 -14.04 35.36
CA TRP A 203 22.75 -12.79 34.68
C TRP A 203 21.76 -11.93 35.47
N VAL A 204 20.72 -12.56 36.03
CA VAL A 204 19.74 -11.88 36.89
C VAL A 204 20.41 -11.31 38.14
N ASP A 205 21.29 -12.09 38.79
CA ASP A 205 22.02 -11.65 39.98
C ASP A 205 22.97 -10.49 39.67
N MET A 206 23.72 -10.56 38.55
CA MET A 206 24.63 -9.50 38.11
C MET A 206 23.88 -8.19 37.88
N LYS A 207 22.74 -8.24 37.17
CA LYS A 207 21.88 -7.07 36.99
C LYS A 207 21.37 -6.53 38.31
N ARG A 208 20.83 -7.40 39.19
CA ARG A 208 20.32 -7.00 40.51
C ARG A 208 21.39 -6.30 41.34
N ILE A 209 22.58 -6.88 41.49
CA ILE A 209 23.68 -6.28 42.28
C ILE A 209 23.98 -4.85 41.82
N MET A 210 24.08 -4.65 40.51
CA MET A 210 24.41 -3.35 39.94
C MET A 210 23.23 -2.36 40.02
N THR A 211 22.00 -2.83 39.79
CA THR A 211 20.82 -1.96 39.90
C THR A 211 20.54 -1.54 41.35
N ASP A 212 20.80 -2.42 42.32
CA ASP A 212 20.62 -2.14 43.75
C ASP A 212 21.65 -1.11 44.24
N GLU A 213 22.89 -1.16 43.74
CA GLU A 213 23.91 -0.14 44.00
C GLU A 213 23.43 1.24 43.51
N PHE A 214 22.95 1.33 42.28
CA PHE A 214 22.47 2.59 41.73
C PHE A 214 21.21 3.09 42.43
N GLU A 215 20.29 2.20 42.80
CA GLU A 215 19.12 2.57 43.61
C GLU A 215 19.52 3.14 44.98
N ALA A 216 20.55 2.59 45.63
CA ALA A 216 21.06 3.14 46.88
C ALA A 216 21.60 4.56 46.70
N ILE A 217 22.29 4.86 45.59
CA ILE A 217 22.77 6.21 45.26
C ILE A 217 21.60 7.16 45.06
N LEU A 218 20.58 6.76 44.28
CA LEU A 218 19.38 7.58 44.04
C LEU A 218 18.60 7.89 45.32
N ARG A 219 18.56 6.94 46.27
CA ARG A 219 17.94 7.15 47.59
C ARG A 219 18.69 8.18 48.42
N ILE A 220 20.03 8.16 48.40
CA ILE A 220 20.86 9.16 49.10
C ILE A 220 20.66 10.55 48.50
N SER A 221 20.48 10.60 47.18
CA SER A 221 20.27 11.84 46.45
C SER A 221 18.80 12.32 46.45
N ASN A 222 17.91 11.69 47.24
CA ASN A 222 16.47 12.02 47.29
C ASN A 222 15.78 12.04 45.91
N TRP A 223 16.24 11.24 44.94
CA TRP A 223 15.59 11.16 43.64
C TRP A 223 14.26 10.39 43.73
N PRO A 224 13.14 10.87 43.17
CA PRO A 224 12.95 12.11 42.37
C PRO A 224 12.25 13.25 43.15
N GLU A 225 12.35 13.34 44.48
CA GLU A 225 11.66 14.39 45.25
C GLU A 225 12.30 15.76 45.06
N GLU A 226 13.63 15.81 44.96
CA GLU A 226 14.42 16.98 44.61
C GLU A 226 15.26 16.65 43.39
N ALA A 227 15.61 17.64 42.56
CA ALA A 227 16.62 17.46 41.51
C ALA A 227 18.00 17.39 42.18
N PRO A 228 18.62 16.19 42.31
CA PRO A 228 19.83 16.07 43.10
C PRO A 228 21.00 16.84 42.51
N GLU A 229 21.83 17.42 43.37
CA GLU A 229 23.21 17.73 43.00
C GLU A 229 23.94 16.40 42.76
N LEU A 230 24.32 16.14 41.51
CA LEU A 230 24.91 14.86 41.14
C LEU A 230 26.38 14.77 41.52
N THR A 231 26.72 13.68 42.19
CA THR A 231 28.09 13.34 42.53
C THR A 231 28.75 12.54 41.41
N ARG A 232 30.09 12.42 41.44
CA ARG A 232 30.80 11.59 40.45
C ARG A 232 30.40 10.13 40.55
N GLU A 233 30.11 9.66 41.76
CA GLU A 233 29.65 8.30 42.03
C GLU A 233 28.36 7.96 41.29
N TRP A 234 27.46 8.94 41.08
CA TRP A 234 26.24 8.76 40.28
C TRP A 234 26.58 8.47 38.82
N SER A 235 27.41 9.31 38.20
CA SER A 235 27.80 9.16 36.79
C SER A 235 28.60 7.87 36.57
N ASP A 236 29.51 7.54 37.49
CA ASP A 236 30.33 6.34 37.42
C ASP A 236 29.49 5.06 37.56
N CYS A 237 28.45 5.06 38.42
CA CYS A 237 27.54 3.93 38.54
C CYS A 237 26.64 3.78 37.31
N PHE A 238 26.16 4.91 36.76
CA PHE A 238 25.41 4.94 35.51
C PHE A 238 26.21 4.32 34.35
N GLU A 239 27.47 4.74 34.18
CA GLU A 239 28.35 4.20 33.14
C GLU A 239 28.63 2.71 33.34
N ARG A 240 28.88 2.27 34.58
CA ARG A 240 29.07 0.85 34.92
C ARG A 240 27.86 -0.02 34.58
N LEU A 241 26.64 0.49 34.73
CA LEU A 241 25.42 -0.21 34.30
C LEU A 241 25.33 -0.34 32.77
N LEU A 242 25.70 0.70 32.02
CA LEU A 242 25.78 0.63 30.56
C LEU A 242 26.85 -0.36 30.09
N ASP A 243 28.00 -0.38 30.77
CA ASP A 243 29.07 -1.34 30.52
C ASP A 243 28.61 -2.78 30.72
N LEU A 244 27.89 -3.06 31.81
CA LEU A 244 27.30 -4.38 32.05
C LEU A 244 26.33 -4.76 30.92
N GLN A 245 25.49 -3.82 30.48
CA GLN A 245 24.46 -4.08 29.46
C GLN A 245 24.99 -4.09 28.02
N SER A 246 26.26 -3.71 27.80
CA SER A 246 26.84 -3.58 26.46
C SER A 246 26.60 -4.77 25.52
N PRO A 247 26.65 -6.05 25.97
CA PRO A 247 26.33 -7.19 25.10
C PRO A 247 24.87 -7.23 24.62
N GLU A 248 23.90 -6.86 25.47
CA GLU A 248 22.48 -6.79 25.08
C GLU A 248 22.26 -5.64 24.09
N ILE A 249 22.87 -4.49 24.36
CA ILE A 249 22.79 -3.29 23.52
C ILE A 249 23.36 -3.53 22.11
N LEU A 250 24.51 -4.22 22.00
CA LEU A 250 25.13 -4.54 20.70
C LEU A 250 24.33 -5.58 19.90
N ALA A 251 23.61 -6.47 20.56
CA ALA A 251 22.80 -7.51 19.92
C ALA A 251 21.39 -7.03 19.54
N ALA A 252 20.95 -5.91 20.12
CA ALA A 252 19.62 -5.36 19.92
C ALA A 252 19.41 -4.90 18.46
N ARG A 253 18.32 -5.37 17.85
CA ARG A 253 17.85 -4.91 16.53
C ARG A 253 16.80 -3.81 16.64
N GLU A 254 16.20 -3.69 17.82
CA GLU A 254 15.20 -2.71 18.18
C GLU A 254 15.62 -2.07 19.51
N PRO A 255 15.15 -0.84 19.80
CA PRO A 255 15.26 -0.22 21.10
C PRO A 255 15.04 -1.14 22.30
N ILE A 256 15.98 -1.14 23.24
CA ILE A 256 15.82 -1.79 24.55
C ILE A 256 15.88 -0.77 25.67
N VAL A 257 15.23 -1.09 26.79
CA VAL A 257 15.32 -0.28 28.01
C VAL A 257 16.75 -0.39 28.56
N LEU A 258 17.40 0.76 28.74
CA LEU A 258 18.72 0.83 29.36
C LEU A 258 18.61 0.57 30.87
N LEU A 259 19.45 -0.29 31.44
CA LEU A 259 19.45 -0.60 32.88
C LEU A 259 19.48 0.64 33.79
N PRO A 260 20.35 1.65 33.57
CA PRO A 260 20.33 2.83 34.44
C PRO A 260 19.02 3.63 34.29
N MET A 261 18.39 3.61 33.11
CA MET A 261 17.08 4.25 32.91
C MET A 261 15.95 3.48 33.58
N GLU A 262 16.00 2.14 33.58
CA GLU A 262 15.06 1.29 34.31
C GLU A 262 15.03 1.65 35.80
N VAL A 263 16.21 1.84 36.41
CA VAL A 263 16.33 2.21 37.82
C VAL A 263 15.85 3.65 38.06
N LEU A 264 16.24 4.61 37.22
CA LEU A 264 15.75 6.00 37.30
C LEU A 264 14.23 6.09 37.21
N CYS A 265 13.62 5.26 36.36
CA CYS A 265 12.18 5.22 36.16
C CYS A 265 11.40 4.46 37.24
N ARG A 266 12.07 3.67 38.09
CA ARG A 266 11.43 2.75 39.04
C ARG A 266 10.40 3.45 39.95
N ASN A 267 10.73 4.61 40.50
CA ASN A 267 9.83 5.39 41.35
C ASN A 267 8.60 5.90 40.57
N PHE A 268 8.78 6.38 39.34
CA PHE A 268 7.67 6.81 38.49
C PHE A 268 6.77 5.65 38.07
N VAL A 269 7.35 4.48 37.74
CA VAL A 269 6.57 3.27 37.44
C VAL A 269 5.74 2.83 38.65
N LEU A 270 6.31 2.89 39.86
CA LEU A 270 5.58 2.59 41.10
C LEU A 270 4.45 3.60 41.34
N GLN A 271 4.69 4.90 41.16
CA GLN A 271 3.65 5.93 41.25
C GLN A 271 2.55 5.70 40.22
N PHE A 272 2.92 5.46 38.96
CA PHE A 272 1.96 5.16 37.89
C PHE A 272 1.08 3.95 38.25
N ARG A 273 1.72 2.86 38.70
CA ARG A 273 1.00 1.66 39.16
C ARG A 273 0.06 1.98 40.31
N TYR A 274 0.54 2.72 41.31
CA TYR A 274 -0.26 3.12 42.45
C TYR A 274 -1.47 3.99 42.09
N HIS A 275 -1.34 4.91 41.13
CA HIS A 275 -2.41 5.83 40.73
C HIS A 275 -3.39 5.23 39.72
N PHE A 276 -2.94 4.38 38.81
CA PHE A 276 -3.72 3.95 37.64
C PHE A 276 -4.04 2.46 37.60
N PHE A 277 -3.52 1.68 38.55
CA PHE A 277 -3.92 0.29 38.77
C PHE A 277 -4.66 0.14 40.11
N GLY A 278 -5.70 -0.71 40.12
CA GLY A 278 -6.50 -0.99 41.32
C GLY A 278 -7.76 -0.12 41.44
N ALA A 279 -8.20 0.12 42.68
CA ALA A 279 -9.55 0.62 42.99
C ALA A 279 -9.67 2.14 43.17
N ARG A 280 -8.66 2.93 42.78
CA ARG A 280 -8.69 4.39 42.90
C ARG A 280 -9.63 5.03 41.89
N ASP A 281 -10.14 6.22 42.19
CA ASP A 281 -10.97 6.97 41.24
C ASP A 281 -10.22 7.25 39.93
N THR A 282 -8.93 7.61 40.01
CA THR A 282 -8.05 7.81 38.85
C THR A 282 -7.81 6.55 38.01
N ALA A 283 -8.05 5.36 38.56
CA ALA A 283 -7.91 4.08 37.86
C ALA A 283 -9.22 3.59 37.23
N GLN A 284 -10.36 4.27 37.50
CA GLN A 284 -11.67 3.87 37.01
C GLN A 284 -11.78 4.01 35.50
N THR A 285 -12.40 3.01 34.91
CA THR A 285 -12.61 2.80 33.47
C THR A 285 -13.34 3.96 32.80
N LYS A 286 -14.22 4.66 33.54
CA LYS A 286 -14.94 5.86 33.05
C LYS A 286 -14.01 6.99 32.57
N HIS A 287 -12.78 7.06 33.08
CA HIS A 287 -11.82 8.09 32.71
C HIS A 287 -10.97 7.72 31.49
N LEU A 288 -10.98 6.46 31.08
CA LEU A 288 -10.21 5.93 29.95
C LEU A 288 -8.73 6.39 30.01
N GLY A 289 -8.18 6.89 28.89
CA GLY A 289 -6.81 7.36 28.74
C GLY A 289 -6.50 8.72 29.39
N THR A 290 -7.54 9.47 29.78
CA THR A 290 -7.44 10.91 30.04
C THR A 290 -6.38 11.26 31.09
N TYR A 291 -6.34 10.55 32.21
CA TYR A 291 -5.45 10.92 33.32
C TYR A 291 -4.04 10.35 33.18
N PHE A 292 -3.91 9.09 32.75
CA PHE A 292 -2.61 8.43 32.73
C PHE A 292 -1.76 8.86 31.54
N PHE A 293 -2.37 9.26 30.42
CA PHE A 293 -1.64 9.89 29.31
C PHE A 293 -1.11 11.27 29.69
N GLU A 294 -1.95 12.13 30.26
CA GLU A 294 -1.51 13.46 30.73
C GLU A 294 -0.45 13.38 31.82
N TRP A 295 -0.61 12.45 32.78
CA TRP A 295 0.41 12.20 33.79
C TRP A 295 1.74 11.77 33.17
N PHE A 296 1.73 10.89 32.18
CA PHE A 296 2.94 10.44 31.50
C PHE A 296 3.65 11.59 30.78
N LEU A 297 2.89 12.37 29.98
CA LEU A 297 3.43 13.50 29.24
C LEU A 297 3.99 14.58 30.18
N GLY A 298 3.24 14.94 31.23
CA GLY A 298 3.67 15.91 32.24
C GLY A 298 4.88 15.44 33.05
N THR A 299 5.01 14.13 33.31
CA THR A 299 6.19 13.58 33.99
C THR A 299 7.45 13.78 33.14
N ILE A 300 7.37 13.54 31.84
CA ILE A 300 8.51 13.76 30.94
C ILE A 300 8.89 15.24 30.90
N GLU A 301 7.92 16.15 30.73
CA GLU A 301 8.19 17.59 30.71
C GLU A 301 8.81 18.11 32.01
N THR A 302 8.31 17.62 33.14
CA THR A 302 8.81 18.02 34.46
C THR A 302 10.29 17.66 34.63
N TRP A 303 10.69 16.48 34.14
CA TRP A 303 12.05 15.94 34.35
C TRP A 303 12.97 16.12 33.16
N GLU A 304 12.49 16.63 32.03
CA GLU A 304 13.27 16.90 30.83
C GLU A 304 14.53 17.75 31.10
N PRO A 305 14.46 18.89 31.83
CA PRO A 305 15.65 19.70 32.11
C PRO A 305 16.74 18.91 32.85
N PHE A 306 16.34 18.15 33.88
CA PHE A 306 17.25 17.31 34.64
C PHE A 306 17.90 16.24 33.74
N LEU A 307 17.10 15.54 32.93
CA LEU A 307 17.61 14.49 32.04
C LEU A 307 18.61 15.06 31.02
N ARG A 308 18.31 16.21 30.44
CA ARG A 308 19.19 16.88 29.46
C ARG A 308 20.50 17.32 30.08
N GLU A 309 20.46 17.92 31.26
CA GLU A 309 21.67 18.44 31.92
C GLU A 309 22.57 17.31 32.43
N ASN A 310 21.98 16.22 32.91
CA ASN A 310 22.70 15.23 33.70
C ASN A 310 22.89 13.88 33.03
N VAL A 311 21.87 13.37 32.35
CA VAL A 311 21.91 12.03 31.73
C VAL A 311 22.50 12.10 30.31
N THR A 312 22.14 13.13 29.53
CA THR A 312 22.62 13.28 28.15
C THR A 312 24.16 13.28 28.06
N PRO A 313 24.93 13.99 28.90
CA PRO A 313 26.39 13.96 28.83
C PRO A 313 26.99 12.56 29.04
N VAL A 314 26.42 11.78 29.98
CA VAL A 314 26.89 10.42 30.29
C VAL A 314 26.60 9.48 29.11
N LEU A 315 25.38 9.51 28.58
CA LEU A 315 25.01 8.74 27.39
C LEU A 315 25.87 9.12 26.18
N ALA A 316 26.04 10.42 25.94
CA ALA A 316 26.86 10.91 24.83
C ALA A 316 28.33 10.49 24.97
N ALA A 317 28.89 10.52 26.18
CA ALA A 317 30.26 10.07 26.42
C ALA A 317 30.42 8.56 26.19
N HIS A 318 29.50 7.74 26.69
CA HIS A 318 29.54 6.28 26.56
C HIS A 318 29.39 5.82 25.11
N PHE A 319 28.44 6.38 24.37
CA PHE A 319 28.15 5.95 23.00
C PHE A 319 29.00 6.63 21.93
N ARG A 320 29.74 7.70 22.24
CA ARG A 320 30.59 8.42 21.27
C ARG A 320 31.61 7.47 20.63
N GLY A 321 31.65 7.45 19.30
CA GLY A 321 32.58 6.61 18.53
C GLY A 321 32.21 5.11 18.52
N SER A 322 31.11 4.72 19.16
CA SER A 322 30.54 3.37 19.04
C SER A 322 29.71 3.22 17.77
N LYS A 323 29.39 1.98 17.38
CA LYS A 323 28.46 1.69 16.28
C LYS A 323 27.04 2.22 16.52
N LEU A 324 26.71 2.57 17.76
CA LEU A 324 25.38 3.03 18.18
C LEU A 324 25.32 4.55 18.44
N ALA A 325 26.41 5.28 18.17
CA ALA A 325 26.51 6.73 18.35
C ALA A 325 25.46 7.55 17.57
N GLY A 326 24.87 6.96 16.52
CA GLY A 326 23.84 7.60 15.69
C GLY A 326 22.40 7.22 16.05
N ASN A 327 22.18 6.33 17.03
CA ASN A 327 20.84 5.96 17.45
C ASN A 327 20.34 6.94 18.52
N SER A 328 19.35 7.76 18.15
CA SER A 328 18.70 8.75 19.02
C SER A 328 18.25 8.16 20.35
N LEU A 329 17.79 6.91 20.38
CA LEU A 329 17.32 6.24 21.59
C LEU A 329 18.41 6.03 22.65
N HIS A 330 19.65 5.81 22.22
CA HIS A 330 20.77 5.52 23.12
C HIS A 330 21.51 6.79 23.54
N VAL A 331 21.43 7.85 22.72
CA VAL A 331 22.16 9.10 22.97
C VAL A 331 21.28 10.18 23.59
N ASN A 332 19.99 10.24 23.23
CA ASN A 332 19.05 11.20 23.78
C ASN A 332 18.42 10.66 25.07
N SER A 333 18.69 11.33 26.20
CA SER A 333 18.18 10.94 27.51
C SER A 333 16.66 10.94 27.61
N ILE A 334 15.97 11.81 26.88
CA ILE A 334 14.50 11.88 26.88
C ILE A 334 13.94 10.67 26.13
N ALA A 335 14.50 10.35 24.97
CA ALA A 335 14.10 9.15 24.23
C ALA A 335 14.33 7.89 25.06
N ALA A 336 15.47 7.79 25.76
CA ALA A 336 15.76 6.68 26.67
C ALA A 336 14.77 6.62 27.85
N PHE A 337 14.37 7.78 28.40
CA PHE A 337 13.41 7.87 29.50
C PHE A 337 11.99 7.46 29.07
N ILE A 338 11.52 7.98 27.93
CA ILE A 338 10.25 7.58 27.29
C ILE A 338 10.23 6.06 27.08
N THR A 339 11.31 5.51 26.52
CA THR A 339 11.43 4.07 26.26
C THR A 339 11.35 3.22 27.52
N ALA A 340 11.93 3.70 28.63
CA ALA A 340 11.85 3.04 29.92
C ALA A 340 10.45 3.13 30.57
N MET A 341 9.70 4.20 30.32
CA MET A 341 8.36 4.42 30.88
C MET A 341 7.23 3.79 30.02
N LEU A 342 7.41 3.65 28.71
CA LEU A 342 6.39 3.09 27.81
C LEU A 342 5.86 1.70 28.21
N PRO A 343 6.65 0.76 28.74
CA PRO A 343 6.16 -0.57 29.13
C PRO A 343 5.00 -0.54 30.13
N VAL A 344 5.03 0.36 31.14
CA VAL A 344 3.94 0.43 32.13
C VAL A 344 2.68 1.06 31.54
N VAL A 345 2.83 2.00 30.60
CA VAL A 345 1.70 2.56 29.86
C VAL A 345 1.08 1.51 28.95
N LYS A 346 1.90 0.74 28.23
CA LYS A 346 1.43 -0.38 27.39
C LYS A 346 0.65 -1.41 28.21
N GLU A 347 1.17 -1.81 29.37
CA GLU A 347 0.46 -2.70 30.30
C GLU A 347 -0.91 -2.15 30.70
N LYS A 348 -1.00 -0.85 31.02
CA LYS A 348 -2.29 -0.22 31.35
C LYS A 348 -3.23 -0.17 30.15
N VAL A 349 -2.73 0.20 28.97
CA VAL A 349 -3.48 0.24 27.70
C VAL A 349 -4.08 -1.14 27.40
N ASP A 350 -3.27 -2.19 27.46
CA ASP A 350 -3.70 -3.56 27.19
C ASP A 350 -4.77 -4.02 28.20
N SER A 351 -4.57 -3.73 29.49
CA SER A 351 -5.55 -4.08 30.53
C SER A 351 -6.89 -3.37 30.35
N LEU A 352 -6.86 -2.08 29.99
CA LEU A 352 -8.05 -1.26 29.80
C LEU A 352 -8.81 -1.67 28.55
N LEU A 353 -8.11 -1.99 27.45
CA LEU A 353 -8.73 -2.48 26.22
C LEU A 353 -9.51 -3.77 26.44
N LEU A 354 -8.96 -4.71 27.22
CA LEU A 354 -9.66 -5.94 27.57
C LEU A 354 -10.98 -5.64 28.31
N GLU A 355 -10.96 -4.69 29.23
CA GLU A 355 -12.13 -4.30 30.03
C GLU A 355 -13.23 -3.62 29.19
N ILE A 356 -12.86 -2.66 28.32
CA ILE A 356 -13.82 -1.88 27.50
C ILE A 356 -14.16 -2.54 26.16
N SER A 357 -13.61 -3.72 25.87
CA SER A 357 -13.74 -4.40 24.57
C SER A 357 -15.19 -4.60 24.08
N ASN A 358 -16.12 -4.77 25.03
CA ASN A 358 -17.54 -4.97 24.77
C ASN A 358 -18.36 -3.67 24.77
N GLU A 359 -17.74 -2.51 24.98
CA GLU A 359 -18.39 -1.21 25.09
C GLU A 359 -18.01 -0.32 23.89
N PRO A 360 -18.83 -0.27 22.81
CA PRO A 360 -18.45 0.37 21.55
C PRO A 360 -17.98 1.82 21.67
N HIS A 361 -18.73 2.64 22.41
CA HIS A 361 -18.40 4.05 22.60
C HIS A 361 -17.08 4.26 23.36
N ASN A 362 -16.84 3.45 24.38
CA ASN A 362 -15.61 3.56 25.19
C ASN A 362 -14.40 3.07 24.39
N LEU A 363 -14.53 1.97 23.64
CA LEU A 363 -13.45 1.49 22.77
C LEU A 363 -13.08 2.52 21.69
N SER A 364 -14.06 3.04 20.96
CA SER A 364 -13.85 4.08 19.93
C SER A 364 -13.16 5.32 20.51
N LYS A 365 -13.71 5.85 21.61
CA LYS A 365 -13.13 7.00 22.31
C LYS A 365 -11.71 6.75 22.79
N PHE A 366 -11.44 5.57 23.35
CA PHE A 366 -10.11 5.24 23.85
C PHE A 366 -9.07 5.10 22.74
N ILE A 367 -9.43 4.46 21.61
CA ILE A 367 -8.56 4.38 20.43
C ILE A 367 -8.22 5.80 19.91
N HIS A 368 -9.19 6.71 19.88
CA HIS A 368 -8.92 8.12 19.53
C HIS A 368 -7.97 8.80 20.53
N GLN A 369 -8.16 8.59 21.84
CA GLN A 369 -7.24 9.09 22.86
C GLN A 369 -5.82 8.54 22.68
N LEU A 370 -5.69 7.26 22.32
CA LEU A 370 -4.40 6.63 22.05
C LEU A 370 -3.72 7.20 20.80
N MET A 371 -4.47 7.51 19.74
CA MET A 371 -3.94 8.24 18.58
C MET A 371 -3.33 9.60 18.99
N LEU A 372 -4.08 10.39 19.76
CA LEU A 372 -3.62 11.70 20.24
C LEU A 372 -2.41 11.60 21.16
N PHE A 373 -2.37 10.57 22.02
CA PHE A 373 -1.22 10.29 22.86
C PHE A 373 0.02 10.00 22.02
N ASP A 374 -0.09 9.08 21.05
CA ASP A 374 1.03 8.71 20.18
C ASP A 374 1.57 9.93 19.41
N ASP A 375 0.68 10.79 18.89
CA ASP A 375 1.05 12.04 18.21
C ASP A 375 1.71 13.06 19.17
N SER A 376 1.24 13.13 20.40
CA SER A 376 1.82 14.03 21.42
C SER A 376 3.23 13.61 21.81
N VAL A 377 3.48 12.32 22.00
CA VAL A 377 4.82 11.81 22.33
C VAL A 377 5.80 12.08 21.19
N ARG A 378 5.37 11.91 19.93
CA ARG A 378 6.19 12.21 18.76
C ARG A 378 6.51 13.70 18.63
N SER A 379 5.49 14.56 18.69
CA SER A 379 5.64 15.97 18.35
C SER A 379 6.20 16.83 19.50
N ARG A 380 5.91 16.49 20.77
CA ARG A 380 6.43 17.26 21.92
C ARG A 380 7.87 16.93 22.27
N PHE A 381 8.29 15.68 22.05
CA PHE A 381 9.60 15.18 22.50
C PHE A 381 10.52 14.69 21.37
N ASP A 382 10.11 14.87 20.12
CA ASP A 382 10.80 14.35 18.93
C ASP A 382 11.12 12.85 19.03
N TYR A 383 10.21 12.09 19.64
CA TYR A 383 10.43 10.67 19.89
C TYR A 383 10.20 9.83 18.62
N ASP A 384 11.28 9.28 18.09
CA ASP A 384 11.31 8.48 16.86
C ASP A 384 11.35 6.96 17.11
N GLY A 385 11.41 6.53 18.37
CA GLY A 385 11.52 5.12 18.73
C GLY A 385 12.74 4.45 18.08
N GLY A 386 13.85 5.16 17.91
CA GLY A 386 15.09 4.65 17.33
C GLY A 386 15.07 4.45 15.81
N ASN A 387 14.06 4.96 15.11
CA ASN A 387 13.97 4.92 13.64
C ASN A 387 13.81 6.32 13.07
N ILE A 388 14.92 6.90 12.57
CA ILE A 388 14.96 8.26 12.05
C ILE A 388 14.11 8.40 10.76
N ASP A 389 14.07 7.35 9.93
CA ASP A 389 13.41 7.39 8.62
C ASP A 389 11.88 7.31 8.74
N CYS A 390 11.37 6.46 9.63
CA CYS A 390 9.93 6.20 9.77
C CYS A 390 9.31 6.80 11.04
N GLY A 391 10.13 7.23 12.00
CA GLY A 391 9.70 7.69 13.32
C GLY A 391 9.06 6.59 14.19
N TRP A 392 8.58 6.97 15.37
CA TRP A 392 7.97 6.02 16.30
C TRP A 392 6.60 5.58 15.80
N LYS A 393 6.41 4.27 15.64
CA LYS A 393 5.14 3.68 15.19
C LYS A 393 3.95 3.97 16.13
N GLY A 394 4.21 4.24 17.41
CA GLY A 394 3.18 4.45 18.42
C GLY A 394 2.70 3.15 19.08
N LEU A 395 2.06 3.25 20.25
CA LEU A 395 1.43 2.11 20.92
C LEU A 395 0.22 1.60 20.13
N LEU A 396 -0.48 2.50 19.44
CA LEU A 396 -1.64 2.16 18.61
C LEU A 396 -1.29 1.13 17.53
N TRP A 397 -0.07 1.17 17.00
CA TRP A 397 0.36 0.22 15.98
C TRP A 397 0.23 -1.23 16.44
N ASP A 398 0.67 -1.54 17.66
CA ASP A 398 0.60 -2.89 18.23
C ASP A 398 -0.82 -3.22 18.71
N VAL A 399 -1.52 -2.24 19.29
CA VAL A 399 -2.92 -2.39 19.72
C VAL A 399 -3.82 -2.82 18.55
N LEU A 400 -3.64 -2.19 17.40
CA LEU A 400 -4.42 -2.49 16.20
C LEU A 400 -4.02 -3.82 15.53
N ASP A 401 -2.96 -4.52 15.93
CA ASP A 401 -2.77 -5.92 15.50
C ASP A 401 -3.89 -6.83 16.02
N THR A 402 -4.43 -6.52 17.19
CA THR A 402 -5.44 -7.35 17.85
C THR A 402 -6.85 -6.77 17.70
N TRP A 403 -6.99 -5.45 17.83
CA TRP A 403 -8.30 -4.81 18.01
C TRP A 403 -8.86 -4.15 16.76
N PHE A 404 -8.12 -4.12 15.64
CA PHE A 404 -8.53 -3.34 14.46
C PHE A 404 -9.87 -3.78 13.88
N ASP A 405 -10.13 -5.08 13.71
CA ASP A 405 -11.38 -5.55 13.11
C ASP A 405 -12.61 -5.14 13.94
N ARG A 406 -12.51 -5.29 15.26
CA ARG A 406 -13.59 -4.91 16.18
C ARG A 406 -13.81 -3.39 16.17
N TRP A 407 -12.74 -2.62 16.29
CA TRP A 407 -12.81 -1.16 16.29
C TRP A 407 -13.32 -0.62 14.96
N SER A 408 -12.78 -1.10 13.83
CA SER A 408 -13.21 -0.68 12.48
C SER A 408 -14.69 -0.98 12.23
N GLN A 409 -15.21 -2.10 12.73
CA GLN A 409 -16.65 -2.39 12.64
C GLN A 409 -17.48 -1.40 13.45
N ILE A 410 -17.05 -1.06 14.67
CA ILE A 410 -17.74 -0.07 15.51
C ILE A 410 -17.77 1.31 14.82
N GLU A 411 -16.63 1.75 14.26
CA GLU A 411 -16.57 3.01 13.51
C GLU A 411 -17.47 2.98 12.27
N LYS A 412 -17.53 1.84 11.55
CA LYS A 412 -18.47 1.66 10.44
C LYS A 412 -19.91 1.85 10.92
N ASP A 413 -20.29 1.21 12.01
CA ASP A 413 -21.65 1.27 12.55
C ASP A 413 -22.02 2.69 12.98
N PHE A 414 -21.11 3.42 13.65
CA PHE A 414 -21.32 4.82 14.03
C PHE A 414 -21.43 5.75 12.82
N ALA A 415 -20.57 5.59 11.83
CA ALA A 415 -20.61 6.41 10.63
C ALA A 415 -21.89 6.17 9.81
N LEU A 416 -22.33 4.91 9.70
CA LEU A 416 -23.59 4.56 9.03
C LEU A 416 -24.82 5.02 9.81
N GLU A 417 -24.80 4.98 11.15
CA GLU A 417 -25.88 5.54 11.95
C GLU A 417 -25.97 7.05 11.76
N ARG A 418 -24.83 7.75 11.79
CA ARG A 418 -24.79 9.19 11.53
C ARG A 418 -25.29 9.53 10.13
N TYR A 419 -24.94 8.74 9.13
CA TYR A 419 -25.48 8.86 7.79
C TYR A 419 -27.02 8.73 7.79
N ARG A 420 -27.60 7.73 8.46
CA ARG A 420 -29.06 7.57 8.55
C ARG A 420 -29.73 8.76 9.23
N GLU A 421 -29.16 9.28 10.32
CA GLU A 421 -29.66 10.49 10.98
C GLU A 421 -29.71 11.69 10.02
N ILE A 422 -28.63 11.90 9.24
CA ILE A 422 -28.57 12.97 8.23
C ILE A 422 -29.63 12.77 7.16
N ILE A 423 -29.87 11.52 6.75
CA ILE A 423 -30.83 11.19 5.70
C ILE A 423 -32.28 11.36 6.16
N GLN A 424 -32.56 11.08 7.44
CA GLN A 424 -33.88 11.17 8.06
C GLN A 424 -34.25 12.58 8.54
N SER A 425 -33.30 13.52 8.57
CA SER A 425 -33.59 14.90 9.00
C SER A 425 -34.59 15.59 8.06
N GLU A 426 -35.48 16.41 8.61
CA GLU A 426 -36.57 17.07 7.87
C GLU A 426 -36.07 17.98 6.74
N ASP A 427 -34.91 18.60 6.95
CA ASP A 427 -34.25 19.50 6.02
C ASP A 427 -33.37 18.78 4.97
N SER A 428 -33.11 17.48 5.14
CA SER A 428 -32.14 16.71 4.33
C SER A 428 -32.40 16.83 2.83
N GLY A 429 -33.67 16.78 2.43
CA GLY A 429 -34.10 16.86 1.03
C GLY A 429 -34.38 18.26 0.51
N GLN A 430 -34.13 19.31 1.29
CA GLN A 430 -34.40 20.70 0.89
C GLN A 430 -33.16 21.33 0.24
N ILE A 431 -33.38 22.15 -0.79
CA ILE A 431 -32.31 22.87 -1.48
C ILE A 431 -31.85 24.02 -0.59
N ASP A 432 -30.55 24.07 -0.34
CA ASP A 432 -29.89 25.14 0.39
C ASP A 432 -29.55 26.28 -0.59
N TYR A 433 -30.41 27.30 -0.62
CA TYR A 433 -30.22 28.46 -1.49
C TYR A 433 -29.15 29.43 -0.98
N ASP A 434 -28.80 29.39 0.30
CA ASP A 434 -27.95 30.39 0.96
C ASP A 434 -26.47 29.98 0.97
N SER A 435 -26.17 28.67 0.92
CA SER A 435 -24.81 28.13 1.05
C SER A 435 -23.87 28.39 -0.13
N ALA A 436 -24.36 28.32 -1.38
CA ALA A 436 -23.48 28.38 -2.55
C ALA A 436 -23.36 29.79 -3.16
N ILE A 437 -22.15 30.15 -3.59
CA ILE A 437 -21.87 31.40 -4.31
C ILE A 437 -22.78 31.51 -5.54
N SER A 438 -23.25 32.73 -5.81
CA SER A 438 -24.06 33.05 -6.99
C SER A 438 -23.44 32.49 -8.28
N GLY A 439 -24.21 31.67 -9.01
CA GLY A 439 -23.80 31.08 -10.29
C GLY A 439 -23.23 29.66 -10.21
N LYS A 440 -23.08 29.11 -9.00
CA LYS A 440 -22.82 27.68 -8.77
C LYS A 440 -24.12 26.91 -8.54
N THR A 441 -24.08 25.61 -8.78
CA THR A 441 -25.20 24.70 -8.46
C THR A 441 -25.46 24.70 -6.96
N LYS A 442 -26.73 24.83 -6.57
CA LYS A 442 -27.20 24.71 -5.19
C LYS A 442 -27.27 23.23 -4.81
N THR A 443 -26.95 22.95 -3.57
CA THR A 443 -26.94 21.60 -3.01
C THR A 443 -28.09 21.41 -2.03
N THR A 444 -28.35 20.19 -1.60
CA THR A 444 -29.30 19.95 -0.49
C THR A 444 -28.58 20.02 0.85
N HIS A 445 -29.29 20.37 1.93
CA HIS A 445 -28.69 20.33 3.27
C HIS A 445 -28.18 18.91 3.62
N GLY A 446 -28.87 17.87 3.16
CA GLY A 446 -28.42 16.48 3.32
C GLY A 446 -27.09 16.20 2.64
N ALA A 447 -26.91 16.67 1.39
CA ALA A 447 -25.65 16.50 0.66
C ALA A 447 -24.47 17.19 1.36
N THR A 448 -24.68 18.40 1.87
CA THR A 448 -23.65 19.12 2.64
C THR A 448 -23.25 18.33 3.89
N LYS A 449 -24.24 17.91 4.69
CA LYS A 449 -23.99 17.11 5.91
C LYS A 449 -23.33 15.76 5.61
N VAL A 450 -23.67 15.12 4.48
CA VAL A 450 -22.99 13.89 4.03
C VAL A 450 -21.53 14.18 3.67
N ALA A 451 -21.25 15.28 2.96
CA ALA A 451 -19.87 15.69 2.66
C ALA A 451 -19.08 15.96 3.96
N ASP A 452 -19.68 16.61 4.95
CA ASP A 452 -19.07 16.85 6.27
C ASP A 452 -18.80 15.54 7.03
N LEU A 453 -19.70 14.56 6.93
CA LEU A 453 -19.49 13.21 7.48
C LEU A 453 -18.29 12.52 6.82
N ILE A 454 -18.19 12.59 5.49
CA ILE A 454 -17.06 12.03 4.73
C ILE A 454 -15.73 12.68 5.15
N GLN A 455 -15.73 14.00 5.36
CA GLN A 455 -14.57 14.72 5.89
C GLN A 455 -14.22 14.23 7.30
N SER A 456 -15.20 14.10 8.19
CA SER A 456 -15.01 13.62 9.57
C SER A 456 -14.41 12.22 9.61
N VAL A 457 -14.88 11.30 8.76
CA VAL A 457 -14.32 9.95 8.62
C VAL A 457 -12.87 10.03 8.11
N THR A 458 -12.60 10.87 7.13
CA THR A 458 -11.24 11.09 6.58
C THR A 458 -10.26 11.56 7.66
N GLU A 459 -10.66 12.53 8.49
CA GLU A 459 -9.85 13.05 9.59
C GLU A 459 -9.53 12.02 10.68
N GLN A 460 -10.33 10.96 10.78
CA GLN A 460 -10.10 9.90 11.74
C GLN A 460 -9.02 8.93 11.26
N TYR A 461 -9.14 8.43 10.02
CA TYR A 461 -8.22 7.41 9.52
C TYR A 461 -6.93 8.00 8.93
N ASN A 462 -6.88 9.32 8.66
CA ASN A 462 -5.65 9.97 8.23
C ASN A 462 -4.51 9.83 9.27
N LYS A 463 -4.86 9.76 10.56
CA LYS A 463 -3.93 9.62 11.72
C LYS A 463 -3.36 8.21 11.86
N LEU A 464 -3.95 7.23 11.18
CA LEU A 464 -3.44 5.86 11.21
C LEU A 464 -2.10 5.80 10.47
N ARG A 465 -1.10 5.13 11.03
CA ARG A 465 0.20 4.94 10.34
C ARG A 465 0.19 3.76 9.36
N ARG A 466 -0.62 2.73 9.63
CA ARG A 466 -0.69 1.53 8.78
C ARG A 466 -1.47 1.81 7.51
N PHE A 467 -0.80 1.70 6.37
CA PHE A 467 -1.42 1.81 5.05
C PHE A 467 -2.62 0.87 4.87
N SER A 468 -2.49 -0.39 5.30
CA SER A 468 -3.58 -1.37 5.18
C SER A 468 -4.84 -0.96 5.95
N HIS A 469 -4.67 -0.29 7.09
CA HIS A 469 -5.78 0.21 7.89
C HIS A 469 -6.44 1.42 7.23
N LYS A 470 -5.65 2.35 6.67
CA LYS A 470 -6.17 3.50 5.90
C LYS A 470 -7.08 3.06 4.74
N ILE A 471 -6.62 2.11 3.93
CA ILE A 471 -7.40 1.59 2.79
C ILE A 471 -8.67 0.87 3.26
N ARG A 472 -8.61 0.12 4.37
CA ARG A 472 -9.82 -0.52 4.93
C ARG A 472 -10.86 0.50 5.38
N PHE A 473 -10.46 1.64 5.92
CA PHE A 473 -11.40 2.73 6.26
C PHE A 473 -11.98 3.39 5.00
N LEU A 474 -11.12 3.72 4.03
CA LEU A 474 -11.52 4.28 2.74
C LEU A 474 -12.58 3.40 2.06
N ILE A 475 -12.32 2.10 1.92
CA ILE A 475 -13.20 1.19 1.17
C ILE A 475 -14.40 0.76 2.02
N ASN A 476 -14.22 0.30 3.26
CA ASN A 476 -15.30 -0.33 4.00
C ASN A 476 -16.25 0.67 4.68
N ILE A 477 -15.85 1.93 4.83
CA ILE A 477 -16.63 2.97 5.52
C ILE A 477 -16.92 4.14 4.59
N GLN A 478 -15.89 4.81 4.07
CA GLN A 478 -16.09 6.04 3.29
C GLN A 478 -16.79 5.75 1.95
N ALA A 479 -16.31 4.77 1.18
CA ALA A 479 -16.94 4.37 -0.08
C ALA A 479 -18.36 3.82 0.14
N GLU A 480 -18.59 3.05 1.21
CA GLU A 480 -19.93 2.56 1.58
C GLU A 480 -20.93 3.71 1.81
N ILE A 481 -20.55 4.77 2.53
CA ILE A 481 -21.42 5.94 2.75
C ILE A 481 -21.73 6.62 1.40
N LEU A 482 -20.71 6.78 0.55
CA LEU A 482 -20.86 7.37 -0.78
C LEU A 482 -21.77 6.51 -1.68
N ASP A 483 -21.66 5.18 -1.61
CA ASP A 483 -22.48 4.25 -2.39
C ASP A 483 -23.93 4.24 -1.90
N GLN A 484 -24.17 4.24 -0.59
CA GLN A 484 -25.52 4.36 -0.04
C GLN A 484 -26.18 5.69 -0.40
N TYR A 485 -25.42 6.79 -0.41
CA TYR A 485 -25.95 8.08 -0.81
C TYR A 485 -26.22 8.14 -2.32
N LEU A 486 -25.34 7.56 -3.14
CA LEU A 486 -25.56 7.41 -4.58
C LEU A 486 -26.82 6.60 -4.86
N GLY A 487 -27.00 5.47 -4.17
CA GLY A 487 -28.20 4.63 -4.25
C GLY A 487 -29.46 5.41 -3.89
N ARG A 488 -29.44 6.19 -2.81
CA ARG A 488 -30.58 7.06 -2.43
C ARG A 488 -30.93 8.07 -3.54
N LEU A 489 -29.93 8.72 -4.12
CA LEU A 489 -30.15 9.69 -5.19
C LEU A 489 -30.68 9.01 -6.46
N ALA A 490 -30.19 7.81 -6.79
CA ALA A 490 -30.69 7.00 -7.89
C ALA A 490 -32.16 6.57 -7.66
N ASP A 491 -32.51 6.11 -6.46
CA ASP A 491 -33.90 5.76 -6.08
C ASP A 491 -34.83 6.98 -6.22
N SER A 492 -34.36 8.16 -5.81
CA SER A 492 -35.12 9.40 -5.97
C SER A 492 -35.39 9.72 -7.44
N LEU A 493 -34.40 9.50 -8.30
CA LEU A 493 -34.54 9.68 -9.75
C LEU A 493 -35.48 8.64 -10.38
N GLU A 494 -35.41 7.39 -9.93
CA GLU A 494 -36.29 6.31 -10.39
C GLU A 494 -37.75 6.57 -10.00
N ARG A 495 -38.00 7.05 -8.78
CA ARG A 495 -39.35 7.49 -8.35
C ARG A 495 -39.88 8.64 -9.20
N TYR A 496 -39.05 9.60 -9.55
CA TYR A 496 -39.45 10.65 -10.50
C TYR A 496 -39.88 10.05 -11.84
N MET A 497 -39.10 9.11 -12.38
CA MET A 497 -39.40 8.47 -13.67
C MET A 497 -40.66 7.59 -13.62
N SER A 498 -40.92 6.90 -12.50
CA SER A 498 -42.12 6.08 -12.36
C SER A 498 -43.41 6.92 -12.36
N VAL A 499 -43.36 8.14 -11.79
CA VAL A 499 -44.51 9.06 -11.76
C VAL A 499 -44.71 9.81 -13.07
N THR A 500 -43.64 10.18 -13.77
CA THR A 500 -43.72 11.08 -14.94
C THR A 500 -43.86 10.34 -16.29
N THR A 501 -43.29 9.15 -16.43
CA THR A 501 -43.33 8.41 -17.70
C THR A 501 -44.63 7.62 -17.87
N THR A 502 -45.10 7.43 -19.12
CA THR A 502 -46.32 6.65 -19.39
C THR A 502 -46.16 5.19 -18.96
N VAL A 503 -45.01 4.59 -19.29
CA VAL A 503 -44.68 3.20 -18.95
C VAL A 503 -44.54 3.03 -17.42
N GLY A 504 -43.85 3.97 -16.76
CA GLY A 504 -43.70 3.96 -15.31
C GLY A 504 -45.04 4.03 -14.57
N ARG A 505 -45.92 4.95 -15.00
CA ARG A 505 -47.25 5.11 -14.40
C ARG A 505 -48.10 3.85 -14.49
N THR A 506 -48.02 3.11 -15.59
CA THR A 506 -48.78 1.88 -15.79
C THR A 506 -48.24 0.69 -15.01
N LEU A 507 -46.92 0.65 -14.74
CA LEU A 507 -46.27 -0.48 -14.07
C LEU A 507 -46.26 -0.35 -12.55
N HIS A 508 -46.09 0.86 -12.01
CA HIS A 508 -45.84 1.08 -10.58
C HIS A 508 -47.05 1.55 -9.76
N GLY A 509 -48.18 1.88 -10.41
CA GLY A 509 -49.39 2.32 -9.71
C GLY A 509 -49.20 3.65 -8.97
N VAL A 510 -49.35 4.76 -9.70
CA VAL A 510 -49.06 6.11 -9.19
C VAL A 510 -50.30 6.76 -8.58
N THR A 511 -50.17 7.33 -7.38
CA THR A 511 -51.28 8.04 -6.72
C THR A 511 -51.52 9.43 -7.34
N LYS A 512 -52.74 9.97 -7.15
CA LYS A 512 -53.06 11.34 -7.61
C LYS A 512 -52.23 12.40 -6.89
N GLU A 513 -51.91 12.17 -5.62
CA GLU A 513 -51.13 13.09 -4.78
C GLU A 513 -49.67 13.16 -5.22
N GLU A 514 -49.04 12.03 -5.52
CA GLU A 514 -47.66 11.99 -6.05
C GLU A 514 -47.56 12.71 -7.39
N ARG A 515 -48.58 12.55 -8.23
CA ARG A 515 -48.62 13.22 -9.54
C ARG A 515 -48.74 14.73 -9.38
N ALA A 516 -49.61 15.20 -8.48
CA ALA A 516 -49.78 16.63 -8.21
C ALA A 516 -48.50 17.29 -7.65
N ARG A 517 -47.69 16.58 -6.84
CA ARG A 517 -46.43 17.10 -6.31
C ARG A 517 -45.35 17.35 -7.37
N LEU A 518 -45.42 16.64 -8.50
CA LEU A 518 -44.46 16.79 -9.61
C LEU A 518 -44.99 17.69 -10.74
N GLU A 519 -46.17 18.29 -10.58
CA GLU A 519 -46.68 19.27 -11.54
C GLU A 519 -45.94 20.61 -11.39
N GLY A 520 -45.74 21.31 -12.52
CA GLY A 520 -45.04 22.59 -12.56
C GLY A 520 -43.58 22.51 -12.05
N ILE A 521 -43.20 23.46 -11.20
CA ILE A 521 -41.84 23.57 -10.65
C ILE A 521 -41.47 22.36 -9.78
N GLY A 522 -42.44 21.69 -9.13
CA GLY A 522 -42.15 20.57 -8.23
C GLY A 522 -41.38 19.42 -8.91
N GLY A 523 -41.67 19.17 -10.19
CA GLY A 523 -40.92 18.21 -11.01
C GLY A 523 -39.46 18.63 -11.24
N LEU A 524 -39.23 19.91 -11.56
CA LEU A 524 -37.89 20.45 -11.74
C LEU A 524 -37.12 20.49 -10.42
N GLU A 525 -37.77 20.85 -9.32
CA GLU A 525 -37.18 20.88 -8.00
C GLU A 525 -36.71 19.49 -7.57
N SER A 526 -37.51 18.45 -7.80
CA SER A 526 -37.14 17.06 -7.53
C SER A 526 -35.87 16.64 -8.28
N LEU A 527 -35.73 17.03 -9.54
CA LEU A 527 -34.55 16.72 -10.35
C LEU A 527 -33.33 17.55 -9.92
N CYS A 528 -33.51 18.84 -9.65
CA CYS A 528 -32.46 19.73 -9.18
C CYS A 528 -31.87 19.29 -7.83
N LYS A 529 -32.68 18.72 -6.93
CA LYS A 529 -32.20 18.12 -5.67
C LYS A 529 -31.19 17.01 -5.93
N VAL A 530 -31.48 16.11 -6.87
CA VAL A 530 -30.59 15.00 -7.24
C VAL A 530 -29.34 15.52 -7.95
N TYR A 531 -29.51 16.39 -8.95
CA TYR A 531 -28.41 16.97 -9.72
C TYR A 531 -27.44 17.75 -8.82
N GLY A 532 -27.97 18.66 -8.00
CA GLY A 532 -27.17 19.51 -7.12
C GLY A 532 -26.44 18.74 -6.02
N SER A 533 -27.10 17.72 -5.45
CA SER A 533 -26.45 16.84 -4.47
C SER A 533 -25.30 16.04 -5.09
N ALA A 534 -25.49 15.50 -6.30
CA ALA A 534 -24.45 14.76 -7.00
C ALA A 534 -23.27 15.66 -7.40
N ASP A 535 -23.56 16.85 -7.96
CA ASP A 535 -22.54 17.86 -8.34
C ASP A 535 -21.72 18.32 -7.13
N HIS A 536 -22.36 18.46 -5.97
CA HIS A 536 -21.69 18.82 -4.72
C HIS A 536 -20.69 17.74 -4.25
N ILE A 537 -21.12 16.47 -4.20
CA ILE A 537 -20.24 15.36 -3.83
C ILE A 537 -19.08 15.23 -4.82
N ILE A 538 -19.33 15.33 -6.13
CA ILE A 538 -18.27 15.32 -7.16
C ILE A 538 -17.25 16.43 -6.89
N SER A 539 -17.73 17.64 -6.63
CA SER A 539 -16.86 18.80 -6.37
C SER A 539 -16.01 18.57 -5.12
N LYS A 540 -16.62 18.06 -4.03
CA LYS A 540 -15.91 17.77 -2.79
C LYS A 540 -14.86 16.68 -2.94
N LEU A 541 -15.18 15.57 -3.61
CA LEU A 541 -14.21 14.51 -3.88
C LEU A 541 -13.07 15.00 -4.78
N LYS A 542 -13.35 15.84 -5.79
CA LYS A 542 -12.31 16.45 -6.64
C LYS A 542 -11.41 17.41 -5.88
N GLU A 543 -11.94 18.14 -4.91
CA GLU A 543 -11.14 18.95 -3.98
C GLU A 543 -10.21 18.02 -3.18
N SER A 544 -10.76 16.98 -2.54
CA SER A 544 -10.03 16.05 -1.69
C SER A 544 -8.92 15.25 -2.40
N ILE A 545 -9.05 14.93 -3.69
CA ILE A 545 -7.99 14.24 -4.44
C ILE A 545 -6.65 14.99 -4.38
N ASN A 546 -6.69 16.32 -4.23
CA ASN A 546 -5.48 17.15 -4.16
C ASN A 546 -4.93 17.31 -2.74
N ASP A 547 -5.58 16.73 -1.72
CA ASP A 547 -5.06 16.75 -0.35
C ASP A 547 -3.84 15.84 -0.26
N GLU A 548 -2.78 16.30 0.42
CA GLU A 548 -1.52 15.57 0.62
C GLU A 548 -1.75 14.13 1.06
N PHE A 549 -2.70 13.93 1.98
CA PHE A 549 -3.09 12.62 2.47
C PHE A 549 -3.51 11.64 1.36
N PHE A 550 -4.35 12.07 0.41
CA PHE A 550 -4.87 11.20 -0.64
C PHE A 550 -3.87 11.01 -1.78
N VAL A 551 -3.02 12.01 -2.04
CA VAL A 551 -1.89 11.88 -2.95
C VAL A 551 -0.92 10.81 -2.43
N ASP A 552 -0.49 10.91 -1.18
CA ASP A 552 0.39 9.92 -0.53
C ASP A 552 -0.24 8.52 -0.52
N LEU A 553 -1.54 8.44 -0.20
CA LEU A 553 -2.26 7.17 -0.16
C LEU A 553 -2.30 6.52 -1.55
N TRP A 554 -2.51 7.33 -2.60
CA TRP A 554 -2.49 6.87 -3.98
C TRP A 554 -1.10 6.41 -4.42
N GLU A 555 -0.05 7.17 -4.11
CA GLU A 555 1.33 6.80 -4.45
C GLU A 555 1.73 5.46 -3.82
N VAL A 556 1.51 5.28 -2.52
CA VAL A 556 1.81 4.02 -1.83
C VAL A 556 0.98 2.87 -2.40
N LEU A 557 -0.28 3.12 -2.78
CA LEU A 557 -1.12 2.11 -3.44
C LEU A 557 -0.51 1.71 -4.80
N GLN A 558 -0.07 2.68 -5.61
CA GLN A 558 0.53 2.44 -6.92
C GLN A 558 1.85 1.67 -6.82
N GLU A 559 2.71 2.02 -5.86
CA GLU A 559 3.97 1.30 -5.65
C GLU A 559 3.73 -0.17 -5.30
N ARG A 560 2.78 -0.44 -4.40
CA ARG A 560 2.41 -1.81 -4.04
C ARG A 560 1.80 -2.57 -5.21
N ALA A 561 0.93 -1.91 -5.98
CA ALA A 561 0.25 -2.52 -7.12
C ALA A 561 1.22 -2.89 -8.26
N LYS A 562 2.35 -2.19 -8.41
CA LYS A 562 3.38 -2.51 -9.41
C LYS A 562 4.16 -3.79 -9.11
N VAL A 563 4.30 -4.15 -7.83
CA VAL A 563 5.12 -5.29 -7.39
C VAL A 563 4.27 -6.51 -7.05
N THR A 564 2.98 -6.33 -6.80
CA THR A 564 2.06 -7.40 -6.40
C THR A 564 1.42 -8.06 -7.62
N SER A 565 1.40 -9.40 -7.67
CA SER A 565 0.66 -10.15 -8.70
C SER A 565 -0.84 -9.87 -8.58
N THR A 566 -1.57 -9.87 -9.69
CA THR A 566 -3.04 -9.67 -9.72
C THR A 566 -3.82 -10.77 -8.98
N THR A 567 -3.19 -11.91 -8.72
CA THR A 567 -3.74 -13.04 -7.95
C THR A 567 -3.59 -12.89 -6.44
N ASP A 568 -2.73 -11.98 -5.99
CA ASP A 568 -2.35 -11.86 -4.59
C ASP A 568 -3.13 -10.74 -3.90
N ALA A 569 -3.14 -10.77 -2.56
CA ALA A 569 -3.74 -9.72 -1.78
C ALA A 569 -2.90 -8.44 -1.88
N LEU A 570 -3.49 -7.37 -2.41
CA LEU A 570 -2.83 -6.08 -2.57
C LEU A 570 -2.73 -5.34 -1.23
N VAL A 571 -3.78 -5.43 -0.42
CA VAL A 571 -3.87 -4.70 0.86
C VAL A 571 -4.51 -5.55 1.95
N GLY A 572 -3.72 -6.08 2.87
CA GLY A 572 -4.21 -6.94 3.95
C GLY A 572 -4.85 -8.19 3.36
N SER A 573 -6.17 -8.36 3.53
CA SER A 573 -6.95 -9.44 2.91
C SER A 573 -7.60 -9.08 1.58
N MET A 574 -7.54 -7.81 1.14
CA MET A 574 -8.20 -7.36 -0.08
C MET A 574 -7.38 -7.71 -1.33
N SER A 575 -8.07 -8.30 -2.30
CA SER A 575 -7.51 -8.63 -3.61
C SER A 575 -7.28 -7.39 -4.46
N TYR A 576 -6.41 -7.54 -5.46
CA TYR A 576 -6.14 -6.49 -6.45
C TYR A 576 -7.43 -5.96 -7.12
N ASN A 577 -8.35 -6.86 -7.49
CA ASN A 577 -9.59 -6.49 -8.20
C ASN A 577 -10.58 -5.75 -7.31
N GLU A 578 -10.67 -6.09 -6.03
CA GLU A 578 -11.53 -5.38 -5.08
C GLU A 578 -11.05 -3.93 -4.90
N VAL A 579 -9.74 -3.75 -4.69
CA VAL A 579 -9.18 -2.40 -4.52
C VAL A 579 -9.32 -1.57 -5.80
N LYS A 580 -9.02 -2.17 -6.96
CA LYS A 580 -9.21 -1.52 -8.28
C LYS A 580 -10.68 -1.11 -8.49
N GLY A 581 -11.62 -2.02 -8.21
CA GLY A 581 -13.05 -1.79 -8.39
C GLY A 581 -13.63 -0.70 -7.50
N CYS A 582 -12.98 -0.40 -6.36
CA CYS A 582 -13.42 0.67 -5.45
C CYS A 582 -12.68 2.00 -5.66
N THR A 583 -11.51 2.01 -6.32
CA THR A 583 -10.65 3.21 -6.41
C THR A 583 -10.56 3.76 -7.84
N SER A 584 -9.75 3.13 -8.70
CA SER A 584 -9.53 3.55 -10.07
C SER A 584 -9.06 2.39 -10.96
N ASP A 585 -9.42 2.45 -12.24
CA ASP A 585 -8.90 1.53 -13.24
C ASP A 585 -7.39 1.70 -13.48
N ALA A 586 -6.84 2.84 -13.09
CA ALA A 586 -5.42 3.18 -13.21
C ALA A 586 -4.52 2.51 -12.16
N VAL A 587 -5.08 1.76 -11.20
CA VAL A 587 -4.30 1.05 -10.18
C VAL A 587 -3.28 0.13 -10.85
N GLY A 588 -2.01 0.23 -10.44
CA GLY A 588 -0.86 -0.53 -10.99
C GLY A 588 -0.47 -0.16 -12.43
N SER A 589 -1.13 0.83 -13.04
CA SER A 589 -0.85 1.30 -14.40
C SER A 589 0.10 2.51 -14.41
N ARG A 590 0.41 3.02 -15.61
CA ARG A 590 1.13 4.30 -15.79
C ARG A 590 0.18 5.48 -16.00
N GLU A 591 -1.13 5.24 -15.98
CA GLU A 591 -2.13 6.28 -16.18
C GLU A 591 -2.30 7.12 -14.91
N GLU A 592 -2.67 8.38 -15.09
CA GLU A 592 -3.08 9.25 -13.99
C GLU A 592 -4.43 8.77 -13.44
N GLY A 593 -4.55 8.74 -12.12
CA GLY A 593 -5.76 8.34 -11.44
C GLY A 593 -5.77 8.78 -9.99
N SER A 594 -6.86 8.51 -9.30
CA SER A 594 -7.05 8.84 -7.89
C SER A 594 -7.80 7.74 -7.14
N VAL A 595 -7.77 7.80 -5.81
CA VAL A 595 -8.53 6.87 -4.97
C VAL A 595 -10.07 7.00 -5.10
N PHE A 596 -10.58 8.04 -5.76
CA PHE A 596 -12.02 8.32 -5.87
C PHE A 596 -12.58 8.26 -7.31
N ASP A 597 -11.79 7.85 -8.31
CA ASP A 597 -12.21 7.93 -9.73
C ASP A 597 -13.49 7.14 -10.01
N VAL A 598 -13.60 5.92 -9.50
CA VAL A 598 -14.79 5.07 -9.70
C VAL A 598 -16.03 5.75 -9.10
N THR A 599 -15.93 6.25 -7.87
CA THR A 599 -17.04 6.94 -7.19
C THR A 599 -17.42 8.22 -7.93
N ILE A 600 -16.44 9.06 -8.30
CA ILE A 600 -16.68 10.28 -9.07
C ILE A 600 -17.37 9.98 -10.40
N ALA A 601 -16.92 8.95 -11.13
CA ALA A 601 -17.54 8.54 -12.39
C ALA A 601 -18.98 8.04 -12.20
N ALA A 602 -19.29 7.37 -11.09
CA ALA A 602 -20.64 6.92 -10.77
C ALA A 602 -21.59 8.10 -10.50
N TYR A 603 -21.17 9.08 -9.68
CA TYR A 603 -21.92 10.30 -9.44
C TYR A 603 -22.08 11.16 -10.70
N GLN A 604 -21.04 11.26 -11.54
CA GLN A 604 -21.11 12.00 -12.82
C GLN A 604 -22.13 11.38 -13.76
N ARG A 605 -22.20 10.05 -13.86
CA ARG A 605 -23.24 9.37 -14.66
C ARG A 605 -24.64 9.72 -14.17
N LEU A 606 -24.86 9.75 -12.86
CA LEU A 606 -26.15 10.14 -12.28
C LEU A 606 -26.49 11.61 -12.55
N ALA A 607 -25.52 12.52 -12.35
CA ALA A 607 -25.69 13.94 -12.63
C ALA A 607 -26.04 14.20 -14.10
N ASN A 608 -25.29 13.60 -15.05
CA ASN A 608 -25.54 13.73 -16.49
C ASN A 608 -26.93 13.20 -16.88
N ARG A 609 -27.34 12.05 -16.34
CA ARG A 609 -28.68 11.50 -16.56
C ARG A 609 -29.77 12.43 -16.03
N THR A 610 -29.54 13.04 -14.87
CA THR A 610 -30.49 13.96 -14.25
C THR A 610 -30.59 15.28 -15.03
N GLU A 611 -29.48 15.84 -15.50
CA GLU A 611 -29.46 17.02 -16.39
C GLU A 611 -30.28 16.76 -17.66
N SER A 612 -30.11 15.59 -18.28
CA SER A 612 -30.90 15.19 -19.46
C SER A 612 -32.40 15.14 -19.16
N LEU A 613 -32.80 14.64 -17.99
CA LEU A 613 -34.21 14.60 -17.58
C LEU A 613 -34.78 15.99 -17.29
N ILE A 614 -33.99 16.93 -16.76
CA ILE A 614 -34.41 18.33 -16.59
C ILE A 614 -34.73 18.93 -17.96
N THR A 615 -33.82 18.74 -18.94
CA THR A 615 -34.02 19.21 -20.31
C THR A 615 -35.26 18.58 -20.95
N GLN A 616 -35.45 17.26 -20.80
CA GLN A 616 -36.61 16.56 -21.34
C GLN A 616 -37.94 17.01 -20.72
N ALA A 617 -37.97 17.25 -19.40
CA ALA A 617 -39.16 17.71 -18.71
C ALA A 617 -39.68 19.03 -19.30
N ILE A 618 -38.77 19.97 -19.58
CA ILE A 618 -39.11 21.23 -20.24
C ILE A 618 -39.49 20.97 -21.70
N LYS A 619 -38.62 20.33 -22.50
CA LYS A 619 -38.86 20.10 -23.94
C LYS A 619 -40.19 19.43 -24.25
N TYR A 620 -40.54 18.37 -23.52
CA TYR A 620 -41.77 17.62 -23.79
C TYR A 620 -43.03 18.28 -23.24
N SER A 621 -42.91 19.28 -22.38
CA SER A 621 -44.05 20.10 -21.96
C SER A 621 -44.41 21.19 -22.99
N LEU A 622 -43.44 21.67 -23.78
CA LEU A 622 -43.63 22.80 -24.71
C LEU A 622 -44.84 22.64 -25.65
N PRO A 623 -45.05 21.51 -26.37
CA PRO A 623 -46.17 21.39 -27.30
C PRO A 623 -47.54 21.48 -26.61
N ASN A 624 -47.64 20.94 -25.39
CA ASN A 624 -48.87 20.99 -24.60
C ASN A 624 -49.10 22.39 -24.02
N SER A 625 -48.06 23.02 -23.48
CA SER A 625 -48.14 24.38 -22.93
C SER A 625 -48.53 25.39 -24.00
N PHE A 626 -47.95 25.29 -25.20
CA PHE A 626 -48.24 26.19 -26.33
C PHE A 626 -49.51 25.80 -27.11
N LYS A 627 -50.19 24.70 -26.79
CA LYS A 627 -51.31 24.18 -27.61
C LYS A 627 -52.38 25.22 -27.93
N ALA A 628 -52.77 26.06 -26.97
CA ALA A 628 -53.73 27.13 -27.19
C ALA A 628 -53.20 28.15 -28.21
N TYR A 629 -51.96 28.61 -28.03
CA TYR A 629 -51.27 29.51 -28.93
C TYR A 629 -51.04 28.94 -30.34
N LEU A 630 -50.85 27.63 -30.48
CA LEU A 630 -50.66 27.01 -31.79
C LEU A 630 -51.96 26.89 -32.61
N THR A 631 -53.13 26.94 -31.98
CA THR A 631 -54.41 26.54 -32.62
C THR A 631 -55.51 27.59 -32.61
N LYS A 632 -55.52 28.51 -31.65
CA LYS A 632 -56.60 29.48 -31.45
C LYS A 632 -56.35 30.90 -31.98
N PRO A 633 -55.11 31.42 -32.08
CA PRO A 633 -54.92 32.80 -32.50
C PRO A 633 -55.47 33.11 -33.88
N GLU A 634 -56.09 34.27 -34.02
CA GLU A 634 -56.58 34.78 -35.29
C GLU A 634 -55.49 35.62 -35.97
N TRP A 635 -54.74 34.99 -36.87
CA TRP A 635 -53.64 35.61 -37.62
C TRP A 635 -54.11 36.46 -38.80
N THR A 636 -55.39 36.40 -39.15
CA THR A 636 -55.97 37.03 -40.35
C THR A 636 -56.87 38.24 -40.06
N THR A 637 -56.84 38.79 -38.84
CA THR A 637 -57.59 40.01 -38.52
C THR A 637 -57.06 41.18 -39.36
N ILE A 638 -57.96 41.93 -39.99
CA ILE A 638 -57.62 43.12 -40.79
C ILE A 638 -57.72 44.35 -39.87
N GLY A 639 -56.67 45.17 -39.85
CA GLY A 639 -56.61 46.42 -39.09
C GLY A 639 -55.29 47.16 -39.32
N GLU A 640 -55.22 48.43 -38.93
CA GLU A 640 -53.99 49.22 -39.02
C GLU A 640 -53.01 48.80 -37.93
N VAL A 641 -51.71 48.74 -38.28
CA VAL A 641 -50.64 48.53 -37.30
C VAL A 641 -50.56 49.80 -36.43
N PRO A 642 -50.73 49.70 -35.10
CA PRO A 642 -50.68 50.87 -34.25
C PRO A 642 -49.32 51.58 -34.37
N ILE A 643 -49.34 52.92 -34.49
CA ILE A 643 -48.14 53.79 -34.55
C ILE A 643 -47.36 53.78 -33.22
N SER A 644 -47.98 53.28 -32.14
CA SER A 644 -47.37 53.14 -30.81
C SER A 644 -46.58 51.83 -30.69
N PRO A 645 -45.43 51.79 -29.99
CA PRO A 645 -44.48 50.68 -30.03
C PRO A 645 -44.93 49.38 -29.33
N SER A 646 -46.12 49.33 -28.74
CA SER A 646 -46.61 48.16 -28.00
C SER A 646 -47.82 47.54 -28.72
N ILE A 647 -47.55 46.69 -29.70
CA ILE A 647 -48.57 45.74 -30.18
C ILE A 647 -48.90 44.82 -29.01
N ALA A 648 -50.19 44.63 -28.72
CA ALA A 648 -50.63 43.75 -27.64
C ALA A 648 -50.23 42.30 -27.93
N ILE A 649 -49.59 41.65 -26.95
CA ILE A 649 -49.22 40.23 -26.98
C ILE A 649 -50.48 39.38 -27.09
N THR A 650 -50.42 38.31 -27.87
CA THR A 650 -51.52 37.36 -28.04
C THR A 650 -51.94 36.75 -26.69
N ALA A 651 -53.23 36.78 -26.36
CA ALA A 651 -53.72 36.35 -25.04
C ALA A 651 -53.40 34.87 -24.72
N GLU A 652 -53.41 34.01 -25.73
CA GLU A 652 -53.07 32.59 -25.62
C GLU A 652 -51.59 32.33 -25.30
N LEU A 653 -50.73 33.34 -25.40
CA LEU A 653 -49.30 33.26 -25.11
C LEU A 653 -48.97 33.59 -23.63
N ASP A 654 -49.89 34.20 -22.88
CA ASP A 654 -49.66 34.67 -21.51
C ASP A 654 -49.26 33.53 -20.55
N GLN A 655 -50.03 32.44 -20.51
CA GLN A 655 -49.74 31.26 -19.69
C GLN A 655 -48.40 30.57 -20.04
N PRO A 656 -48.08 30.29 -21.32
CA PRO A 656 -46.76 29.80 -21.72
C PRO A 656 -45.61 30.71 -21.29
N LEU A 657 -45.75 32.03 -21.45
CA LEU A 657 -44.72 33.01 -21.04
C LEU A 657 -44.50 32.98 -19.53
N GLN A 658 -45.58 32.95 -18.75
CA GLN A 658 -45.49 32.83 -17.30
C GLN A 658 -44.74 31.55 -16.88
N THR A 659 -45.10 30.41 -17.48
CA THR A 659 -44.45 29.10 -17.18
C THR A 659 -42.96 29.11 -17.55
N LEU A 660 -42.60 29.65 -18.72
CA LEU A 660 -41.21 29.78 -19.14
C LEU A 660 -40.41 30.66 -18.19
N LYS A 661 -40.99 31.80 -17.77
CA LYS A 661 -40.36 32.73 -16.83
C LYS A 661 -40.11 32.08 -15.47
N GLU A 662 -41.12 31.41 -14.92
CA GLU A 662 -41.04 30.71 -13.63
C GLU A 662 -39.98 29.61 -13.63
N ASN A 663 -40.00 28.73 -14.64
CA ASN A 663 -38.99 27.68 -14.80
C ASN A 663 -37.57 28.25 -14.98
N SER A 664 -37.46 29.35 -15.73
CA SER A 664 -36.18 30.00 -16.00
C SER A 664 -35.58 30.62 -14.73
N ILE A 665 -36.38 31.38 -13.98
CA ILE A 665 -35.98 31.95 -12.69
C ILE A 665 -35.55 30.83 -11.72
N PHE A 666 -36.36 29.78 -11.60
CA PHE A 666 -36.06 28.65 -10.73
C PHE A 666 -34.71 28.00 -11.07
N LEU A 667 -34.48 27.65 -12.34
CA LEU A 667 -33.22 27.03 -12.75
C LEU A 667 -32.03 27.99 -12.61
N ARG A 668 -32.19 29.27 -12.95
CA ARG A 668 -31.14 30.29 -12.79
C ARG A 668 -30.65 30.39 -11.35
N ASP A 669 -31.54 30.20 -10.39
CA ASP A 669 -31.25 30.34 -8.96
C ASP A 669 -30.77 29.02 -8.33
N THR A 670 -30.98 27.88 -9.02
CA THR A 670 -30.71 26.54 -8.49
C THR A 670 -29.50 25.84 -9.11
N ILE A 671 -29.22 26.02 -10.40
CA ILE A 671 -28.13 25.30 -11.09
C ILE A 671 -27.03 26.24 -11.57
N SER A 672 -25.84 25.70 -11.85
CA SER A 672 -24.73 26.49 -12.37
C SER A 672 -25.08 27.16 -13.71
N TYR A 673 -24.46 28.31 -13.99
CA TYR A 673 -24.71 29.03 -15.25
C TYR A 673 -24.38 28.18 -16.50
N ALA A 674 -23.36 27.32 -16.42
CA ALA A 674 -23.01 26.42 -17.50
C ALA A 674 -24.12 25.40 -17.79
N ALA A 675 -24.64 24.74 -16.76
CA ALA A 675 -25.76 23.80 -16.89
C ALA A 675 -27.03 24.50 -17.36
N TYR A 676 -27.36 25.66 -16.78
CA TYR A 676 -28.49 26.49 -17.20
C TYR A 676 -28.47 26.78 -18.69
N ARG A 677 -27.30 27.21 -19.21
CA ARG A 677 -27.15 27.53 -20.64
C ARG A 677 -27.30 26.30 -21.54
N ARG A 678 -26.76 25.15 -21.13
CA ARG A 678 -26.89 23.90 -21.90
C ARG A 678 -28.35 23.45 -22.00
N ILE A 679 -29.05 23.41 -20.87
CA ILE A 679 -30.46 22.99 -20.78
C ILE A 679 -31.34 23.92 -21.63
N TRP A 680 -31.24 25.24 -21.42
CA TRP A 680 -32.11 26.18 -22.11
C TRP A 680 -31.82 26.29 -23.60
N ARG A 681 -30.56 26.15 -24.05
CA ARG A 681 -30.26 26.14 -25.48
C ARG A 681 -31.04 25.04 -26.20
N GLU A 682 -31.00 23.83 -25.66
CA GLU A 682 -31.71 22.69 -26.26
C GLU A 682 -33.23 22.86 -26.20
N CYS A 683 -33.75 23.49 -25.13
CA CYS A 683 -35.17 23.81 -25.01
C CYS A 683 -35.61 24.86 -26.03
N PHE A 684 -34.82 25.93 -26.25
CA PHE A 684 -35.12 26.98 -27.21
C PHE A 684 -34.97 26.54 -28.66
N ASP A 685 -34.01 25.67 -28.97
CA ASP A 685 -33.92 25.04 -30.29
C ASP A 685 -35.21 24.26 -30.59
N THR A 686 -35.74 23.52 -29.60
CA THR A 686 -37.00 22.78 -29.73
C THR A 686 -38.21 23.71 -29.85
N LEU A 687 -38.25 24.80 -29.09
CA LEU A 687 -39.32 25.80 -29.18
C LEU A 687 -39.29 26.52 -30.54
N GLN A 688 -38.11 26.88 -31.03
CA GLN A 688 -37.90 27.48 -32.33
C GLN A 688 -38.51 26.61 -33.42
N ASP A 689 -38.18 25.31 -33.43
CA ASP A 689 -38.68 24.37 -34.43
C ASP A 689 -40.20 24.22 -34.35
N LEU A 690 -40.76 24.14 -33.13
CA LEU A 690 -42.20 24.06 -32.91
C LEU A 690 -42.94 25.27 -33.48
N LEU A 691 -42.50 26.48 -33.14
CA LEU A 691 -43.14 27.73 -33.62
C LEU A 691 -42.93 27.94 -35.12
N PHE A 692 -41.75 27.58 -35.63
CA PHE A 692 -41.45 27.67 -37.06
C PHE A 692 -42.38 26.76 -37.89
N GLN A 693 -42.56 25.51 -37.45
CA GLN A 693 -43.38 24.53 -38.19
C GLN A 693 -44.88 24.73 -38.01
N GLU A 694 -45.36 24.91 -36.77
CA GLU A 694 -46.80 24.89 -36.47
C GLU A 694 -47.47 26.27 -36.58
N VAL A 695 -46.70 27.37 -36.53
CA VAL A 695 -47.23 28.73 -36.66
C VAL A 695 -46.77 29.33 -37.98
N LEU A 696 -45.47 29.59 -38.14
CA LEU A 696 -44.97 30.38 -39.27
C LEU A 696 -45.20 29.71 -40.64
N LEU A 697 -44.94 28.41 -40.77
CA LEU A 697 -45.10 27.68 -42.03
C LEU A 697 -46.52 27.17 -42.30
N LYS A 698 -47.39 27.13 -41.28
CA LYS A 698 -48.72 26.49 -41.36
C LYS A 698 -49.88 27.47 -41.41
N GLN A 699 -49.77 28.59 -40.69
CA GLN A 699 -50.83 29.60 -40.59
C GLN A 699 -50.69 30.63 -41.71
N THR A 700 -51.77 31.38 -41.96
CA THR A 700 -51.79 32.52 -42.90
C THR A 700 -51.91 33.83 -42.15
N PHE A 701 -51.24 34.88 -42.62
CA PHE A 701 -51.08 36.14 -41.90
C PHE A 701 -51.53 37.34 -42.75
N THR A 702 -52.17 38.31 -42.09
CA THR A 702 -52.24 39.71 -42.57
C THR A 702 -51.04 40.50 -42.05
N THR A 703 -50.90 41.75 -42.50
CA THR A 703 -49.92 42.71 -41.99
C THR A 703 -49.97 42.88 -40.47
N LEU A 704 -51.17 43.02 -39.92
CA LEU A 704 -51.36 43.12 -38.48
C LEU A 704 -51.03 41.79 -37.77
N GLY A 705 -51.41 40.65 -38.35
CA GLY A 705 -51.11 39.33 -37.80
C GLY A 705 -49.60 39.02 -37.76
N ALA A 706 -48.87 39.37 -38.81
CA ALA A 706 -47.42 39.23 -38.87
C ALA A 706 -46.72 40.12 -37.83
N ALA A 707 -47.19 41.36 -37.66
CA ALA A 707 -46.63 42.29 -36.69
C ALA A 707 -46.90 41.82 -35.24
N ARG A 708 -48.07 41.21 -34.98
CA ARG A 708 -48.37 40.53 -33.71
C ARG A 708 -47.42 39.35 -33.46
N LEU A 709 -47.19 38.49 -34.45
CA LEU A 709 -46.25 37.38 -34.32
C LEU A 709 -44.83 37.87 -33.99
N MET A 710 -44.38 38.96 -34.63
CA MET A 710 -43.09 39.58 -34.28
C MET A 710 -43.04 40.01 -32.81
N GLY A 711 -44.07 40.72 -32.35
CA GLY A 711 -44.18 41.14 -30.94
C GLY A 711 -44.21 39.97 -29.96
N ASP A 712 -44.90 38.88 -30.31
CA ASP A 712 -44.94 37.65 -29.52
C ASP A 712 -43.56 36.98 -29.41
N ILE A 713 -42.81 36.87 -30.52
CA ILE A 713 -41.45 36.29 -30.51
C ILE A 713 -40.49 37.17 -29.71
N ASP A 714 -40.59 38.50 -29.84
CA ASP A 714 -39.80 39.44 -29.03
C ASP A 714 -40.16 39.34 -27.54
N ALA A 715 -41.43 39.11 -27.20
CA ALA A 715 -41.86 38.88 -25.82
C ALA A 715 -41.27 37.57 -25.25
N ILE A 716 -41.25 36.48 -26.03
CA ILE A 716 -40.58 35.23 -25.64
C ILE A 716 -39.10 35.51 -25.39
N GLN A 717 -38.41 36.16 -26.34
CA GLN A 717 -36.98 36.45 -26.24
C GLN A 717 -36.66 37.36 -25.04
N SER A 718 -37.50 38.35 -24.75
CA SER A 718 -37.33 39.27 -23.61
C SER A 718 -37.34 38.54 -22.27
N ILE A 719 -38.17 37.51 -22.10
CA ILE A 719 -38.16 36.69 -20.88
C ILE A 719 -36.83 35.97 -20.71
N VAL A 720 -36.30 35.40 -21.78
CA VAL A 720 -35.00 34.71 -21.78
C VAL A 720 -33.87 35.67 -21.44
N ASP A 721 -33.87 36.84 -22.07
CA ASP A 721 -32.84 37.85 -21.88
C ASP A 721 -32.88 38.42 -20.46
N SER A 722 -34.07 38.60 -19.88
CA SER A 722 -34.25 39.08 -18.50
C SER A 722 -33.83 38.07 -17.44
N THR A 723 -33.79 36.78 -17.79
CA THR A 723 -33.46 35.68 -16.85
C THR A 723 -32.05 35.13 -17.06
N SER A 724 -31.40 35.41 -18.19
CA SER A 724 -30.00 35.07 -18.45
C SER A 724 -29.03 35.94 -17.64
N ARG A 725 -28.01 35.32 -17.02
CA ARG A 725 -26.93 36.01 -16.29
C ARG A 725 -25.84 36.63 -17.19
N GLY A 726 -25.97 36.53 -18.51
CA GLY A 726 -24.96 37.00 -19.49
C GLY A 726 -25.55 37.88 -20.58
N ALA A 727 -24.75 38.82 -21.09
CA ALA A 727 -25.15 39.78 -22.12
C ALA A 727 -25.40 39.11 -23.48
N GLY A 728 -26.64 39.20 -23.98
CA GLY A 728 -27.04 39.11 -25.39
C GLY A 728 -26.82 37.79 -26.17
N SER A 729 -27.86 37.33 -26.88
CA SER A 729 -27.83 36.35 -28.00
C SER A 729 -27.60 34.86 -27.68
N ALA A 730 -27.08 34.49 -26.51
CA ALA A 730 -26.66 33.10 -26.24
C ALA A 730 -27.77 32.02 -26.24
N LEU A 731 -29.04 32.43 -26.08
CA LEU A 731 -30.25 31.60 -26.04
C LEU A 731 -31.31 32.13 -27.02
N SER A 732 -30.87 32.63 -28.17
CA SER A 732 -31.76 33.19 -29.20
C SER A 732 -32.38 32.11 -30.09
N MET A 733 -33.48 32.46 -30.77
CA MET A 733 -34.13 31.64 -31.80
C MET A 733 -33.92 32.25 -33.19
N PRO A 734 -32.68 32.25 -33.73
CA PRO A 734 -32.32 33.08 -34.86
C PRO A 734 -32.97 32.65 -36.17
N LYS A 735 -33.27 31.36 -36.39
CA LYS A 735 -33.95 30.92 -37.62
C LYS A 735 -35.41 31.38 -37.63
N LEU A 736 -36.07 31.32 -36.47
CA LEU A 736 -37.43 31.84 -36.34
C LEU A 736 -37.44 33.36 -36.49
N LYS A 737 -36.45 34.06 -35.94
CA LYS A 737 -36.31 35.50 -36.12
C LYS A 737 -36.16 35.89 -37.59
N ASP A 738 -35.24 35.25 -38.33
CA ASP A 738 -35.10 35.45 -39.78
C ASP A 738 -36.45 35.23 -40.50
N GLY A 739 -37.16 34.15 -40.15
CA GLY A 739 -38.45 33.82 -40.74
C GLY A 739 -39.54 34.87 -40.49
N VAL A 740 -39.64 35.38 -39.26
CA VAL A 740 -40.63 36.39 -38.90
C VAL A 740 -40.23 37.78 -39.44
N THR A 741 -38.94 38.06 -39.59
CA THR A 741 -38.43 39.26 -40.29
C THR A 741 -38.86 39.24 -41.76
N LEU A 742 -38.70 38.12 -42.45
CA LEU A 742 -39.19 37.96 -43.83
C LEU A 742 -40.72 38.12 -43.91
N LEU A 743 -41.47 37.56 -42.96
CA LEU A 743 -42.92 37.71 -42.91
C LEU A 743 -43.36 39.17 -42.74
N ASN A 744 -42.55 40.03 -42.10
CA ASN A 744 -42.88 41.41 -41.75
C ASN A 744 -42.36 42.47 -42.73
N VAL A 745 -41.95 42.07 -43.94
CA VAL A 745 -41.59 43.03 -45.00
C VAL A 745 -42.76 43.99 -45.27
N PRO A 746 -42.51 45.32 -45.36
CA PRO A 746 -43.57 46.32 -45.52
C PRO A 746 -44.19 46.28 -46.91
N LEU A 747 -45.48 46.66 -47.01
CA LEU A 747 -46.20 46.72 -48.29
C LEU A 747 -45.53 47.69 -49.27
N GLU A 748 -45.14 48.87 -48.78
CA GLU A 748 -44.40 49.89 -49.53
C GLU A 748 -42.97 50.00 -48.99
N ALA A 749 -42.01 50.14 -49.90
CA ALA A 749 -40.61 50.31 -49.55
C ALA A 749 -40.36 51.73 -49.00
N ALA A 750 -39.57 51.83 -47.92
CA ALA A 750 -38.91 53.07 -47.54
C ALA A 750 -37.63 53.24 -48.38
N GLU A 751 -37.04 54.44 -48.43
CA GLU A 751 -35.78 54.66 -49.16
C GLU A 751 -34.69 53.66 -48.70
N GLY A 752 -34.32 52.74 -49.58
CA GLY A 752 -33.29 51.72 -49.34
C GLY A 752 -33.77 50.37 -48.78
N SER A 753 -35.09 50.13 -48.64
CA SER A 753 -35.64 48.81 -48.28
C SER A 753 -36.40 48.15 -49.43
N MET A 754 -36.59 46.82 -49.38
CA MET A 754 -37.41 46.11 -50.36
C MET A 754 -38.90 46.18 -49.99
N SER A 755 -39.77 46.32 -51.00
CA SER A 755 -41.23 46.20 -50.83
C SER A 755 -41.68 44.73 -50.81
N LEU A 756 -42.86 44.45 -50.23
CA LEU A 756 -43.42 43.09 -50.20
C LEU A 756 -43.52 42.47 -51.60
N LYS A 757 -43.92 43.27 -52.59
CA LYS A 757 -44.02 42.84 -54.00
C LYS A 757 -42.65 42.48 -54.58
N GLU A 758 -41.65 43.33 -54.36
CA GLU A 758 -40.28 43.09 -54.82
C GLU A 758 -39.67 41.81 -54.19
N VAL A 759 -39.87 41.62 -52.88
CA VAL A 759 -39.40 40.42 -52.17
C VAL A 759 -40.09 39.17 -52.71
N TYR A 760 -41.40 39.23 -52.96
CA TYR A 760 -42.16 38.11 -53.52
C TYR A 760 -41.63 37.74 -54.92
N GLU A 761 -41.53 38.70 -55.85
CA GLU A 761 -41.04 38.45 -57.22
C GLU A 761 -39.61 37.87 -57.24
N LYS A 762 -38.69 38.46 -56.46
CA LYS A 762 -37.30 38.01 -56.40
C LYS A 762 -37.15 36.61 -55.83
N LEU A 763 -37.95 36.23 -54.84
CA LEU A 763 -37.92 34.87 -54.26
C LEU A 763 -38.40 33.80 -55.25
N TYR A 764 -39.33 34.13 -56.15
CA TYR A 764 -39.82 33.22 -57.20
C TYR A 764 -39.00 33.27 -58.48
N SER A 765 -38.14 34.28 -58.66
CA SER A 765 -37.12 34.30 -59.70
C SER A 765 -36.07 33.20 -59.48
N ALA A 766 -35.55 32.63 -60.56
CA ALA A 766 -34.50 31.61 -60.49
C ALA A 766 -33.10 32.20 -60.23
N THR A 767 -32.93 33.53 -60.34
CA THR A 767 -31.62 34.19 -60.36
C THR A 767 -31.43 35.24 -59.27
N GLN A 768 -32.49 35.72 -58.60
CA GLN A 768 -32.42 36.87 -57.68
C GLN A 768 -32.84 36.53 -56.24
N SER A 769 -33.06 35.24 -55.90
CA SER A 769 -33.44 34.86 -54.53
C SER A 769 -32.38 35.20 -53.50
N ASP A 770 -31.10 35.14 -53.88
CA ASP A 770 -29.97 35.38 -52.98
C ASP A 770 -29.84 36.86 -52.61
N GLU A 771 -30.27 37.78 -53.49
CA GLU A 771 -30.32 39.22 -53.21
C GLU A 771 -31.26 39.55 -52.05
N VAL A 772 -32.36 38.79 -51.90
CA VAL A 772 -33.33 38.97 -50.80
C VAL A 772 -32.69 38.58 -49.47
N PHE A 773 -31.95 37.47 -49.45
CA PHE A 773 -31.28 37.02 -48.24
C PHE A 773 -30.18 37.99 -47.81
N GLU A 774 -29.38 38.51 -48.75
CA GLU A 774 -28.33 39.49 -48.45
C GLU A 774 -28.89 40.82 -47.96
N GLN A 775 -29.88 41.42 -48.64
CA GLN A 775 -30.39 42.74 -48.26
C GLN A 775 -31.20 42.74 -46.96
N LEU A 776 -31.92 41.65 -46.66
CA LEU A 776 -32.67 41.51 -45.40
C LEU A 776 -31.83 40.92 -44.26
N GLY A 777 -30.55 40.58 -44.51
CA GLY A 777 -29.64 40.01 -43.51
C GLY A 777 -30.04 38.61 -43.02
N LEU A 778 -30.75 37.85 -43.85
CA LEU A 778 -31.29 36.53 -43.53
C LEU A 778 -30.23 35.47 -43.82
N THR A 779 -29.87 34.67 -42.82
CA THR A 779 -28.73 33.73 -42.94
C THR A 779 -29.12 32.27 -42.69
N ARG A 780 -30.34 32.01 -42.20
CA ARG A 780 -30.74 30.70 -41.68
C ARG A 780 -31.96 30.09 -42.37
N LEU A 781 -32.50 30.75 -43.38
CA LEU A 781 -33.63 30.27 -44.17
C LEU A 781 -33.16 29.65 -45.47
N THR A 782 -33.84 28.59 -45.90
CA THR A 782 -33.72 28.07 -47.26
C THR A 782 -34.66 28.80 -48.21
N SER A 783 -34.35 28.80 -49.52
CA SER A 783 -35.24 29.39 -50.55
C SER A 783 -36.65 28.77 -50.54
N LEU A 784 -36.76 27.49 -50.21
CA LEU A 784 -38.05 26.81 -50.10
C LEU A 784 -38.87 27.34 -48.90
N GLU A 785 -38.24 27.46 -47.74
CA GLU A 785 -38.89 28.00 -46.54
C GLU A 785 -39.30 29.46 -46.75
N ALA A 786 -38.41 30.29 -47.32
CA ALA A 786 -38.69 31.69 -47.61
C ALA A 786 -39.91 31.85 -48.55
N ARG A 787 -39.98 31.07 -49.63
CA ARG A 787 -41.15 31.04 -50.52
C ARG A 787 -42.42 30.64 -49.78
N LYS A 788 -42.34 29.62 -48.91
CA LYS A 788 -43.50 29.14 -48.15
C LYS A 788 -44.00 30.18 -47.16
N ILE A 789 -43.10 30.89 -46.47
CA ILE A 789 -43.43 32.00 -45.58
C ILE A 789 -44.18 33.09 -46.36
N MET A 790 -43.70 33.44 -47.55
CA MET A 790 -44.35 34.46 -48.38
C MET A 790 -45.72 34.00 -48.94
N GLN A 791 -45.90 32.72 -49.27
CA GLN A 791 -47.24 32.18 -49.64
C GLN A 791 -48.25 32.32 -48.52
N ASN A 792 -47.79 32.26 -47.28
CA ASN A 792 -48.64 32.38 -46.12
C ASN A 792 -48.98 33.85 -45.80
N ARG A 793 -48.39 34.83 -46.48
CA ARG A 793 -48.71 36.25 -46.36
C ARG A 793 -49.79 36.64 -47.38
N ILE A 794 -50.98 37.00 -46.90
CA ILE A 794 -52.16 37.23 -47.75
C ILE A 794 -51.90 38.34 -48.78
N GLU A 795 -51.33 39.46 -48.35
CA GLU A 795 -51.06 40.60 -49.22
C GLU A 795 -49.97 40.32 -50.27
N ALA A 796 -49.05 39.39 -49.98
CA ALA A 796 -48.01 38.99 -50.93
C ALA A 796 -48.59 38.16 -52.08
N VAL A 797 -49.58 37.30 -51.79
CA VAL A 797 -50.30 36.54 -52.81
C VAL A 797 -51.27 37.44 -53.58
N ALA A 798 -51.96 38.36 -52.90
CA ALA A 798 -52.92 39.28 -53.52
C ALA A 798 -52.25 40.27 -54.49
N SER A 799 -51.09 40.83 -54.12
CA SER A 799 -50.30 41.75 -54.96
C SER A 799 -49.74 41.11 -56.23
N TRP A 800 -49.73 39.78 -56.31
CA TRP A 800 -49.38 39.03 -57.53
C TRP A 800 -50.60 38.74 -58.42
N THR A 801 -51.79 38.59 -57.85
CA THR A 801 -53.04 38.39 -58.61
C THR A 801 -53.63 39.68 -59.21
N GLU A 802 -53.17 40.86 -58.76
CA GLU A 802 -53.49 42.15 -59.37
C GLU A 802 -52.50 42.50 -60.50
N GLU A 803 -52.46 41.68 -61.55
CA GLU A 803 -52.16 42.18 -62.90
C GLU A 803 -53.49 42.28 -63.66
N PRO A 804 -53.81 43.43 -64.30
CA PRO A 804 -54.99 43.52 -65.14
C PRO A 804 -54.80 42.66 -66.39
N ASP A 805 -55.82 41.87 -66.72
CA ASP A 805 -55.98 41.20 -68.02
C ASP A 805 -55.50 42.11 -69.17
N PHE A 806 -54.58 41.59 -69.98
CA PHE A 806 -54.45 41.93 -71.40
C PHE A 806 -54.29 40.66 -72.24
#